data_AF-A0AAE1LK09-F1
#
_entry.id   AF-A0AAE1LK09-F1
#
_cell.length_a   1.000
_cell.length_b   1.000
_cell.length_c   1.000
_cell.angle_alpha   90.00
_cell.angle_beta   90.00
_cell.angle_gamma   90.00
#
_symmetry.space_group_name_H-M   'P 1'
#
loop_
_entity.id
_entity.type
_entity.pdbx_description
1 polymer ?
#
loop_
_entity_poly.entity_id
_entity_poly.type
_entity_poly.pdbx_seq_one_letter_code
_entity_poly.pdbx_strand_id
1 'polypeptide(L)'
;MALLIGDSIFARLYESHSSSFHKLSKFTRLRGGKVSDVKMVLKSIPSSEYPCSAVLLLGINDMLHPHDFNEARFYSSFFEGAGFDAQRVALCTVRLRLSIGFPCTVLCALEKYCGAKEKEVGKSAAPQQKGGRGRRSYKKGKAKRTRFAQAQNLFKVDKRALAKHALTGTPLGERVKVAAPREQIQDLYNKLWGVKSTCRVEPLREPAERIPIHQFGVITADNVKTRLQRMAADTAPGRDGLKKTALMGGTKAVILAAFYNLVLAWGVWPSEWRTNRTTLLPKEGKDPLQATNYRPLTISSTINRVFMGILDGRIRSLIKIHPRQKGFVAEPGCYQNIQILDQAIRVMKQQGGVGIQLDVSKAFDTVPHEPILQGKGIPRHIIQLVLESYRDTKTSIAMEGGDILVEIVRGVKQGDPMSPLLFILMIEPLLERLENMEGLGLSGEKVCSLAFADDLYLLAKDAASAQALMDETARSLKDLGMSLSASKSFAFQYCKAPGKSFGRVDPGIKILGEAIPQARPEDVLTYLGVSVSPWRDGVTLKGFEGRVGEALRRLKALALKPEQKLLILKENLMSHWQYQLTAAGPTRAFLKRVDSIIRSWTKELLRLPSSTTTWLFYSRCADGGLGLQCYEDSIPRYILSQGLKLRTSKDALCRAVGESDHYTERLQNAARKVRVEWPSSEKEITKAKHRQQKGYLRAWSMLKAQGKAVQSFRGDGIGNCWLRDPSLLKSSRLITALQMRANVCADKVSLSKIRQNAGVMCRKCKVLPETLGHILGQCLETKSDRLARHDEIKHFINQRMTEKGGTEVMLEERLRLPNGEVRQPDLIVKNQKGAFVVDVTVRIEGNGFTQLASKSKLERYAPTLPQVRQIFSAQNAQVLPIVVGARGALPKTTQRALKMLGISSRSDLQTIALMALRASIETYHRFIDYDKRPYLRTGQPDEGEEEA
;
A
#
# COMPACT_ATOMS: atom_id res chain seq x y z
N MET A 1 -21.63 -26.50 11.43
CA MET A 1 -22.08 -25.09 11.42
C MET A 1 -23.57 -24.96 11.17
N ALA A 2 -24.13 -25.41 10.04
CA ALA A 2 -25.59 -25.33 9.80
C ALA A 2 -26.45 -26.03 10.87
N LEU A 3 -26.00 -27.18 11.38
CA LEU A 3 -26.70 -27.96 12.43
C LEU A 3 -26.66 -27.30 13.83
N LEU A 4 -25.57 -26.63 14.20
CA LEU A 4 -25.43 -25.98 15.52
C LEU A 4 -26.21 -24.67 15.65
N ILE A 5 -26.56 -24.05 14.51
CA ILE A 5 -27.22 -22.75 14.44
C ILE A 5 -28.76 -22.91 14.44
N GLY A 6 -29.28 -24.05 13.95
CA GLY A 6 -30.72 -24.33 13.91
C GLY A 6 -31.36 -24.45 15.30
N ASP A 7 -30.68 -25.10 16.24
CA ASP A 7 -31.27 -25.47 17.54
C ASP A 7 -31.57 -24.28 18.45
N SER A 8 -30.73 -23.24 18.45
CA SER A 8 -30.94 -22.06 19.32
C SER A 8 -31.97 -21.06 18.76
N ILE A 9 -32.08 -21.00 17.42
CA ILE A 9 -32.97 -20.07 16.70
C ILE A 9 -34.41 -20.60 16.73
N PHE A 10 -34.60 -21.92 16.57
CA PHE A 10 -35.94 -22.51 16.54
C PHE A 10 -36.63 -22.53 17.92
N ALA A 11 -35.85 -22.70 18.99
CA ALA A 11 -36.38 -22.71 20.36
C ALA A 11 -37.02 -21.37 20.76
N ARG A 12 -36.41 -20.23 20.37
CA ARG A 12 -36.95 -18.88 20.66
C ARG A 12 -38.07 -18.43 19.70
N LEU A 13 -38.17 -19.05 18.52
CA LEU A 13 -39.19 -18.74 17.51
C LEU A 13 -40.57 -19.32 17.86
N TYR A 14 -40.63 -20.46 18.57
CA TYR A 14 -41.89 -21.10 18.93
C TYR A 14 -42.66 -20.33 20.02
N GLU A 15 -41.94 -19.69 20.94
CA GLU A 15 -42.53 -18.95 22.05
C GLU A 15 -43.09 -17.57 21.66
N SER A 16 -42.58 -16.93 20.60
CA SER A 16 -42.91 -15.53 20.28
C SER A 16 -44.07 -15.35 19.28
N HIS A 17 -44.34 -16.31 18.39
CA HIS A 17 -45.28 -16.14 17.27
C HIS A 17 -46.20 -17.35 17.02
N SER A 18 -46.70 -17.98 18.09
CA SER A 18 -47.54 -19.19 18.00
C SER A 18 -48.85 -18.99 17.22
N SER A 19 -49.46 -17.79 17.25
CA SER A 19 -50.78 -17.54 16.65
C SER A 19 -50.77 -17.42 15.12
N SER A 20 -49.72 -16.79 14.54
CA SER A 20 -49.56 -16.62 13.09
C SER A 20 -49.21 -17.95 12.39
N PHE A 21 -48.39 -18.78 13.04
CA PHE A 21 -48.08 -20.12 12.57
C PHE A 21 -49.30 -21.06 12.63
N HIS A 22 -50.16 -20.90 13.63
CA HIS A 22 -51.39 -21.68 13.74
C HIS A 22 -52.34 -21.41 12.57
N LYS A 23 -52.52 -20.15 12.16
CA LYS A 23 -53.39 -19.77 11.02
C LYS A 23 -52.89 -20.33 9.69
N LEU A 24 -51.58 -20.27 9.41
CA LEU A 24 -50.98 -20.83 8.19
C LEU A 24 -51.04 -22.37 8.16
N SER A 25 -50.89 -23.03 9.32
CA SER A 25 -50.97 -24.50 9.40
C SER A 25 -52.40 -25.04 9.27
N LYS A 26 -53.41 -24.29 9.77
CA LYS A 26 -54.83 -24.64 9.63
C LYS A 26 -55.29 -24.50 8.18
N PHE A 27 -54.77 -23.48 7.47
CA PHE A 27 -55.12 -23.20 6.07
C PHE A 27 -54.52 -24.23 5.09
N THR A 28 -53.29 -24.67 5.33
CA THR A 28 -52.62 -25.70 4.51
C THR A 28 -53.17 -27.11 4.75
N ARG A 29 -53.66 -27.42 5.96
CA ARG A 29 -54.27 -28.72 6.28
C ARG A 29 -55.70 -28.91 5.75
N LEU A 30 -56.50 -27.85 5.61
CA LEU A 30 -57.93 -27.98 5.29
C LEU A 30 -58.26 -28.08 3.79
N ARG A 31 -57.31 -27.84 2.87
CA ARG A 31 -57.61 -27.78 1.42
C ARG A 31 -56.57 -28.37 0.45
N GLY A 32 -55.56 -29.12 0.92
CA GLY A 32 -54.62 -29.81 0.02
C GLY A 32 -54.06 -28.94 -1.13
N GLY A 33 -53.82 -27.65 -0.88
CA GLY A 33 -53.74 -26.61 -1.92
C GLY A 33 -52.42 -26.53 -2.68
N LYS A 34 -52.50 -26.12 -3.96
CA LYS A 34 -51.36 -25.85 -4.85
C LYS A 34 -50.76 -24.47 -4.56
N VAL A 35 -49.49 -24.26 -4.95
CA VAL A 35 -48.72 -23.00 -4.75
C VAL A 35 -49.43 -21.74 -5.32
N SER A 36 -50.33 -21.91 -6.30
CA SER A 36 -51.19 -20.85 -6.84
C SER A 36 -52.09 -20.19 -5.78
N ASP A 37 -52.53 -20.95 -4.78
CA ASP A 37 -53.57 -20.52 -3.85
C ASP A 37 -52.98 -19.63 -2.74
N VAL A 38 -51.70 -19.84 -2.42
CA VAL A 38 -50.90 -18.99 -1.51
C VAL A 38 -50.64 -17.60 -2.11
N LYS A 39 -50.48 -17.50 -3.44
CA LYS A 39 -50.31 -16.22 -4.15
C LYS A 39 -51.55 -15.33 -4.06
N MET A 40 -52.74 -15.91 -4.02
CA MET A 40 -54.00 -15.16 -3.94
C MET A 40 -54.19 -14.52 -2.56
N VAL A 41 -53.80 -15.24 -1.49
CA VAL A 41 -53.84 -14.72 -0.11
C VAL A 41 -52.83 -13.59 0.09
N LEU A 42 -51.61 -13.72 -0.43
CA LEU A 42 -50.57 -12.68 -0.32
C LEU A 42 -50.91 -11.38 -1.06
N LYS A 43 -51.77 -11.43 -2.10
CA LYS A 43 -52.26 -10.25 -2.83
C LYS A 43 -53.36 -9.47 -2.10
N SER A 44 -53.96 -10.04 -1.05
CA SER A 44 -55.03 -9.40 -0.27
C SER A 44 -54.54 -8.60 0.94
N ILE A 45 -53.22 -8.55 1.18
CA ILE A 45 -52.59 -7.87 2.32
C ILE A 45 -52.06 -6.49 1.86
N PRO A 46 -52.38 -5.39 2.56
CA PRO A 46 -51.89 -4.05 2.23
C PRO A 46 -50.35 -3.98 2.18
N SER A 47 -49.79 -3.20 1.26
CA SER A 47 -48.35 -3.13 0.98
C SER A 47 -47.48 -2.61 2.13
N SER A 48 -48.08 -2.05 3.17
CA SER A 48 -47.41 -1.64 4.42
C SER A 48 -47.13 -2.80 5.39
N GLU A 49 -47.72 -3.99 5.17
CA GLU A 49 -47.67 -5.13 6.10
C GLU A 49 -47.01 -6.39 5.51
N TYR A 50 -46.26 -6.30 4.42
CA TYR A 50 -45.53 -7.46 3.90
C TYR A 50 -44.54 -8.02 4.94
N PRO A 51 -44.69 -9.27 5.41
CA PRO A 51 -43.61 -9.91 6.14
C PRO A 51 -42.46 -10.18 5.15
N CYS A 52 -41.23 -9.82 5.52
CA CYS A 52 -40.01 -9.96 4.71
C CYS A 52 -39.81 -11.35 4.06
N SER A 53 -40.46 -12.39 4.57
CA SER A 53 -40.47 -13.75 4.00
C SER A 53 -41.10 -13.84 2.60
N ALA A 54 -42.07 -12.98 2.26
CA ALA A 54 -42.77 -13.03 0.96
C ALA A 54 -41.91 -12.45 -0.19
N VAL A 55 -41.07 -11.44 0.10
CA VAL A 55 -40.13 -10.85 -0.87
C VAL A 55 -39.00 -11.83 -1.21
N LEU A 56 -38.61 -12.69 -0.26
CA LEU A 56 -37.58 -13.72 -0.49
C LEU A 56 -38.08 -14.84 -1.42
N LEU A 57 -39.35 -15.24 -1.30
CA LEU A 57 -39.98 -16.27 -2.15
C LEU A 57 -40.18 -15.80 -3.60
N LEU A 58 -40.46 -14.50 -3.80
CA LEU A 58 -40.53 -13.90 -5.13
C LEU A 58 -39.13 -13.71 -5.73
N GLY A 59 -38.16 -13.24 -4.94
CA GLY A 59 -36.79 -13.00 -5.39
C GLY A 59 -35.97 -14.24 -5.75
N ILE A 60 -36.26 -15.40 -5.14
CA ILE A 60 -35.62 -16.69 -5.52
C ILE A 60 -36.15 -17.20 -6.86
N ASN A 61 -37.40 -16.87 -7.22
CA ASN A 61 -38.02 -17.38 -8.45
C ASN A 61 -37.79 -16.46 -9.67
N ASP A 62 -37.59 -15.16 -9.46
CA ASP A 62 -37.27 -14.19 -10.52
C ASP A 62 -35.78 -14.19 -10.95
N MET A 63 -34.93 -15.04 -10.34
CA MET A 63 -33.55 -15.29 -10.79
C MET A 63 -33.46 -16.15 -12.07
N LEU A 64 -34.58 -16.44 -12.73
CA LEU A 64 -34.65 -17.18 -13.98
C LEU A 64 -35.16 -16.27 -15.11
N HIS A 65 -34.30 -15.41 -15.64
CA HIS A 65 -34.51 -14.76 -16.95
C HIS A 65 -33.38 -15.12 -17.92
N PRO A 66 -33.67 -15.36 -19.20
CA PRO A 66 -32.85 -16.18 -20.07
C PRO A 66 -31.90 -15.30 -20.88
N HIS A 67 -30.66 -15.10 -20.44
CA HIS A 67 -29.61 -14.68 -21.37
C HIS A 67 -28.16 -15.08 -21.03
N ASP A 68 -27.90 -15.75 -19.90
CA ASP A 68 -26.59 -16.35 -19.62
C ASP A 68 -26.65 -17.88 -19.61
N PHE A 69 -26.96 -18.45 -20.78
CA PHE A 69 -26.84 -19.87 -21.06
C PHE A 69 -25.36 -20.24 -21.24
N ASN A 70 -24.62 -20.43 -20.14
CA ASN A 70 -23.49 -21.40 -20.08
C ASN A 70 -22.87 -21.66 -18.69
N GLU A 71 -23.30 -21.01 -17.60
CA GLU A 71 -22.85 -21.39 -16.24
C GLU A 71 -23.90 -22.16 -15.42
N ALA A 72 -25.12 -22.36 -15.93
CA ALA A 72 -26.20 -23.08 -15.25
C ALA A 72 -26.09 -24.62 -15.29
N ARG A 73 -25.35 -25.20 -16.26
CA ARG A 73 -25.25 -26.67 -16.43
C ARG A 73 -24.38 -27.38 -15.38
N PHE A 74 -23.53 -26.65 -14.64
CA PHE A 74 -22.69 -27.25 -13.60
C PHE A 74 -23.41 -27.36 -12.24
N TYR A 75 -24.45 -26.55 -12.01
CA TYR A 75 -25.16 -26.53 -10.73
C TYR A 75 -26.41 -27.41 -10.71
N SER A 76 -27.09 -27.67 -11.84
CA SER A 76 -28.18 -28.67 -11.85
C SER A 76 -27.65 -30.12 -11.80
N SER A 77 -26.54 -30.39 -12.50
CA SER A 77 -25.90 -31.72 -12.54
C SER A 77 -25.28 -32.15 -11.20
N PHE A 78 -24.90 -31.20 -10.33
CA PHE A 78 -24.40 -31.51 -9.00
C PHE A 78 -25.51 -31.92 -8.01
N PHE A 79 -26.73 -31.40 -8.17
CA PHE A 79 -27.87 -31.76 -7.31
C PHE A 79 -28.61 -33.02 -7.78
N GLU A 80 -28.63 -33.31 -9.08
CA GLU A 80 -29.21 -34.56 -9.62
C GLU A 80 -28.28 -35.77 -9.40
N GLY A 81 -26.95 -35.60 -9.47
CA GLY A 81 -25.99 -36.69 -9.24
C GLY A 81 -25.86 -37.12 -7.77
N ALA A 82 -26.43 -36.37 -6.82
CA ALA A 82 -26.37 -36.66 -5.39
C ALA A 82 -27.70 -37.15 -4.78
N GLY A 83 -28.76 -37.32 -5.60
CA GLY A 83 -30.01 -37.97 -5.17
C GLY A 83 -30.82 -37.23 -4.10
N PHE A 84 -30.71 -35.90 -3.98
CA PHE A 84 -31.48 -35.10 -3.02
C PHE A 84 -32.65 -34.38 -3.68
N ASP A 85 -33.85 -34.91 -3.45
CA ASP A 85 -35.13 -34.27 -3.77
C ASP A 85 -35.41 -33.11 -2.80
N ALA A 86 -35.63 -31.91 -3.35
CA ALA A 86 -35.90 -30.68 -2.60
C ALA A 86 -37.15 -30.77 -1.70
N GLN A 87 -38.10 -31.68 -1.99
CA GLN A 87 -39.24 -31.94 -1.11
C GLN A 87 -38.86 -32.79 0.13
N ARG A 88 -37.82 -33.63 0.04
CA ARG A 88 -37.34 -34.44 1.18
C ARG A 88 -36.50 -33.65 2.17
N VAL A 89 -35.81 -32.58 1.75
CA VAL A 89 -35.06 -31.70 2.68
C VAL A 89 -36.01 -30.95 3.61
N ALA A 90 -37.20 -30.56 3.14
CA ALA A 90 -38.23 -29.95 3.99
C ALA A 90 -38.90 -30.97 4.95
N LEU A 91 -39.04 -32.23 4.52
CA LEU A 91 -39.63 -33.32 5.32
C LEU A 91 -38.66 -33.96 6.33
N CYS A 92 -37.35 -33.99 6.04
CA CYS A 92 -36.32 -34.49 6.98
C CYS A 92 -36.20 -33.61 8.23
N THR A 93 -36.46 -32.31 8.13
CA THR A 93 -36.47 -31.40 9.28
C THR A 93 -37.63 -31.67 10.25
N VAL A 94 -38.68 -32.36 9.80
CA VAL A 94 -39.83 -32.73 10.63
C VAL A 94 -39.73 -34.16 11.17
N ARG A 95 -38.99 -35.06 10.49
CA ARG A 95 -38.89 -36.49 10.86
C ARG A 95 -37.66 -36.88 11.69
N LEU A 96 -36.65 -36.03 11.80
CA LEU A 96 -35.46 -36.25 12.66
C LEU A 96 -35.69 -35.89 14.14
N ARG A 97 -36.94 -35.96 14.63
CA ARG A 97 -37.30 -35.69 16.03
C ARG A 97 -37.56 -36.94 16.88
N LEU A 98 -37.24 -38.12 16.36
CA LEU A 98 -37.41 -39.38 17.08
C LEU A 98 -36.21 -40.28 16.80
N SER A 99 -35.09 -40.06 17.51
CA SER A 99 -34.16 -41.10 18.00
C SER A 99 -32.86 -40.48 18.50
N ILE A 100 -32.63 -40.69 19.81
CA ILE A 100 -31.32 -40.82 20.49
C ILE A 100 -30.61 -39.51 20.87
N GLY A 101 -30.20 -39.44 22.14
CA GLY A 101 -29.69 -38.25 22.83
C GLY A 101 -28.18 -38.27 23.14
N PHE A 102 -27.68 -37.08 23.50
CA PHE A 102 -26.44 -36.73 24.23
C PHE A 102 -25.09 -37.27 23.70
N PRO A 103 -23.93 -36.63 24.03
CA PRO A 103 -23.01 -36.09 23.05
C PRO A 103 -21.60 -36.71 23.19
N CYS A 104 -20.61 -36.09 22.52
CA CYS A 104 -19.16 -36.33 22.66
C CYS A 104 -18.54 -37.25 21.59
N THR A 105 -18.29 -36.70 20.38
CA THR A 105 -17.26 -37.27 19.46
C THR A 105 -16.83 -36.39 18.29
N VAL A 106 -17.25 -35.12 18.17
CA VAL A 106 -16.91 -34.30 16.97
C VAL A 106 -15.81 -33.26 17.22
N LEU A 107 -15.42 -33.03 18.48
CA LEU A 107 -14.22 -32.22 18.80
C LEU A 107 -12.90 -33.01 18.68
N CYS A 108 -12.95 -34.35 18.58
CA CYS A 108 -11.75 -35.19 18.42
C CYS A 108 -11.26 -35.32 16.95
N ALA A 109 -12.04 -34.87 15.96
CA ALA A 109 -11.73 -35.10 14.54
C ALA A 109 -11.05 -33.91 13.83
N LEU A 110 -10.96 -32.73 14.45
CA LEU A 110 -10.32 -31.54 13.86
C LEU A 110 -8.94 -31.21 14.44
N GLU A 111 -8.50 -31.87 15.51
CA GLU A 111 -7.15 -31.72 16.06
C GLU A 111 -6.10 -32.62 15.38
N LYS A 112 -6.51 -33.59 14.54
CA LYS A 112 -5.57 -34.50 13.84
C LYS A 112 -5.08 -34.02 12.47
N TYR A 113 -5.53 -32.89 11.95
CA TYR A 113 -5.18 -32.45 10.57
C TYR A 113 -4.33 -31.17 10.47
N CYS A 114 -3.82 -30.61 11.58
CA CYS A 114 -2.95 -29.42 11.57
C CYS A 114 -1.75 -29.52 12.53
N GLY A 115 -1.11 -30.70 12.59
CA GLY A 115 0.15 -30.88 13.31
C GLY A 115 1.32 -30.17 12.63
N ALA A 116 1.62 -28.94 13.06
CA ALA A 116 2.88 -28.27 12.76
C ALA A 116 4.00 -28.91 13.61
N LYS A 117 4.95 -29.58 12.95
CA LYS A 117 6.17 -30.08 13.61
C LYS A 117 7.06 -28.90 14.01
N GLU A 118 7.08 -28.58 15.30
CA GLU A 118 8.16 -27.82 15.92
C GLU A 118 9.43 -28.70 15.90
N LYS A 119 10.49 -28.22 15.23
CA LYS A 119 11.82 -28.82 15.33
C LYS A 119 12.45 -28.31 16.61
N GLU A 120 12.59 -29.20 17.60
CA GLU A 120 13.50 -29.00 18.72
C GLU A 120 14.93 -28.80 18.18
N VAL A 121 15.51 -27.66 18.51
CA VAL A 121 16.92 -27.39 18.31
C VAL A 121 17.67 -28.08 19.45
N GLY A 122 18.38 -29.15 19.12
CA GLY A 122 19.28 -29.83 20.04
C GLY A 122 20.27 -28.86 20.67
N LYS A 123 20.38 -28.92 22.00
CA LYS A 123 21.41 -28.25 22.79
C LYS A 123 22.77 -28.83 22.38
N SER A 124 23.57 -28.06 21.65
CA SER A 124 24.97 -28.38 21.42
C SER A 124 25.82 -27.97 22.63
N ALA A 125 26.74 -28.87 22.99
CA ALA A 125 27.63 -28.81 24.13
C ALA A 125 28.50 -27.54 24.17
N ALA A 126 28.80 -27.10 25.39
CA ALA A 126 29.69 -25.98 25.68
C ALA A 126 31.15 -26.32 25.31
N PRO A 127 31.88 -25.47 24.55
CA PRO A 127 33.32 -25.62 24.37
C PRO A 127 34.08 -24.94 25.51
N GLN A 128 35.12 -25.62 25.98
CA GLN A 128 36.08 -25.21 26.98
C GLN A 128 36.75 -23.84 26.69
N GLN A 129 37.18 -23.20 27.77
CA GLN A 129 37.77 -21.87 27.82
C GLN A 129 39.14 -21.79 27.13
N LYS A 130 39.30 -20.88 26.16
CA LYS A 130 40.61 -20.32 25.76
C LYS A 130 40.52 -18.81 25.48
N GLY A 131 41.48 -18.05 26.03
CA GLY A 131 42.03 -16.77 25.52
C GLY A 131 41.18 -15.49 25.58
N GLY A 132 41.51 -14.58 26.50
CA GLY A 132 40.79 -13.33 26.80
C GLY A 132 40.80 -12.19 25.77
N ARG A 133 41.59 -12.23 24.68
CA ARG A 133 41.61 -11.16 23.65
C ARG A 133 40.73 -11.45 22.41
N GLY A 134 40.63 -12.70 21.95
CA GLY A 134 39.76 -13.11 20.83
C GLY A 134 38.26 -13.12 21.15
N ARG A 135 37.90 -13.37 22.43
CA ARG A 135 36.50 -13.41 22.91
C ARG A 135 35.75 -12.08 22.74
N ARG A 136 36.43 -10.94 22.83
CA ARG A 136 35.80 -9.60 22.70
C ARG A 136 35.48 -9.27 21.23
N SER A 137 36.36 -9.64 20.29
CA SER A 137 36.12 -9.51 18.85
C SER A 137 35.02 -10.47 18.36
N TYR A 138 35.08 -11.74 18.78
CA TYR A 138 34.07 -12.75 18.47
C TYR A 138 32.67 -12.38 18.99
N LYS A 139 32.57 -11.86 20.23
CA LYS A 139 31.29 -11.35 20.79
C LYS A 139 30.75 -10.14 20.01
N LYS A 140 31.60 -9.20 19.58
CA LYS A 140 31.19 -8.05 18.74
C LYS A 140 30.69 -8.50 17.35
N GLY A 141 31.37 -9.47 16.74
CA GLY A 141 30.94 -10.08 15.46
C GLY A 141 29.58 -10.78 15.57
N LYS A 142 29.37 -11.58 16.62
CA LYS A 142 28.07 -12.24 16.91
C LYS A 142 26.95 -11.22 17.13
N ALA A 143 27.20 -10.16 17.90
CA ALA A 143 26.22 -9.10 18.14
C ALA A 143 25.85 -8.34 16.85
N LYS A 144 26.84 -8.03 16.00
CA LYS A 144 26.61 -7.39 14.69
C LYS A 144 25.79 -8.29 13.76
N ARG A 145 26.10 -9.59 13.68
CA ARG A 145 25.34 -10.58 12.89
C ARG A 145 23.90 -10.72 13.42
N THR A 146 23.72 -10.73 14.74
CA THR A 146 22.39 -10.82 15.38
C THR A 146 21.55 -9.58 15.08
N ARG A 147 22.11 -8.37 15.25
CA ARG A 147 21.43 -7.11 14.90
C ARG A 147 21.05 -7.05 13.42
N PHE A 148 21.95 -7.50 12.55
CA PHE A 148 21.67 -7.58 11.13
C PHE A 148 20.53 -8.56 10.86
N ALA A 149 20.56 -9.78 11.42
CA ALA A 149 19.49 -10.76 11.26
C ALA A 149 18.12 -10.24 11.76
N GLN A 150 18.10 -9.56 12.91
CA GLN A 150 16.89 -8.90 13.43
C GLN A 150 16.37 -7.83 12.48
N ALA A 151 17.24 -6.95 11.97
CA ALA A 151 16.86 -5.93 11.00
C ALA A 151 16.37 -6.53 9.67
N GLN A 152 16.99 -7.62 9.21
CA GLN A 152 16.52 -8.36 8.02
C GLN A 152 15.13 -8.98 8.25
N ASN A 153 14.87 -9.53 9.44
CA ASN A 153 13.55 -10.04 9.79
C ASN A 153 12.50 -8.92 9.83
N LEU A 154 12.82 -7.80 10.51
CA LEU A 154 11.96 -6.62 10.52
C LEU A 154 11.70 -6.08 9.13
N PHE A 155 12.67 -6.10 8.21
CA PHE A 155 12.45 -5.67 6.83
C PHE A 155 11.46 -6.58 6.09
N LYS A 156 11.42 -7.87 6.40
CA LYS A 156 10.46 -8.80 5.80
C LYS A 156 9.06 -8.67 6.41
N VAL A 157 8.99 -8.49 7.73
CA VAL A 157 7.74 -8.56 8.49
C VAL A 157 7.09 -7.18 8.63
N ASP A 158 7.86 -6.12 8.88
CA ASP A 158 7.36 -4.77 9.17
C ASP A 158 8.30 -3.65 8.65
N LYS A 159 8.26 -3.43 7.33
CA LYS A 159 8.95 -2.28 6.69
C LYS A 159 8.50 -0.93 7.24
N ARG A 160 7.26 -0.82 7.75
CA ARG A 160 6.69 0.44 8.23
C ARG A 160 7.32 0.85 9.55
N ALA A 161 7.59 -0.08 10.45
CA ALA A 161 8.34 0.19 11.68
C ALA A 161 9.74 0.75 11.40
N LEU A 162 10.45 0.20 10.40
CA LEU A 162 11.76 0.71 10.00
C LEU A 162 11.68 2.13 9.42
N ALA A 163 10.67 2.41 8.59
CA ALA A 163 10.43 3.76 8.06
C ALA A 163 10.05 4.76 9.18
N LYS A 164 9.24 4.33 10.15
CA LYS A 164 8.86 5.14 11.31
C LYS A 164 10.05 5.44 12.21
N HIS A 165 10.89 4.44 12.52
CA HIS A 165 12.15 4.67 13.22
C HIS A 165 13.03 5.69 12.48
N ALA A 166 13.15 5.58 11.15
CA ALA A 166 13.88 6.56 10.38
C ALA A 166 13.28 7.96 10.51
N LEU A 167 11.96 8.13 10.41
CA LEU A 167 11.31 9.44 10.50
C LEU A 167 11.36 10.06 11.90
N THR A 168 11.03 9.29 12.94
CA THR A 168 10.77 9.82 14.29
C THR A 168 11.75 9.35 15.36
N GLY A 169 12.63 8.40 15.05
CA GLY A 169 13.56 7.82 16.03
C GLY A 169 12.90 6.81 16.96
N THR A 170 11.65 6.40 16.69
CA THR A 170 10.93 5.38 17.48
C THR A 170 11.78 4.12 17.63
N PRO A 171 12.04 3.60 18.84
CA PRO A 171 12.88 2.41 19.05
C PRO A 171 12.45 1.19 18.19
N LEU A 172 13.43 0.40 17.77
CA LEU A 172 13.23 -0.85 17.01
C LEU A 172 13.34 -2.04 17.95
N GLY A 173 12.28 -2.82 18.10
CA GLY A 173 12.32 -4.06 18.88
C GLY A 173 11.00 -4.31 19.61
N GLU A 174 10.46 -5.51 19.37
CA GLU A 174 9.18 -6.08 19.82
C GLU A 174 7.94 -5.20 19.61
N ARG A 175 6.79 -5.82 19.31
CA ARG A 175 5.51 -5.12 19.51
C ARG A 175 5.58 -4.62 20.94
N VAL A 176 5.54 -3.30 21.16
CA VAL A 176 5.57 -2.73 22.50
C VAL A 176 4.51 -3.48 23.30
N LYS A 177 4.98 -4.39 24.15
CA LYS A 177 4.11 -5.06 25.11
C LYS A 177 3.47 -3.93 25.91
N VAL A 178 2.20 -4.08 26.23
CA VAL A 178 1.50 -3.05 26.98
C VAL A 178 2.21 -2.93 28.33
N ALA A 179 3.02 -1.89 28.49
CA ALA A 179 3.85 -1.69 29.66
C ALA A 179 3.04 -1.09 30.83
N ALA A 180 1.87 -0.52 30.53
CA ALA A 180 0.96 -0.02 31.54
C ALA A 180 0.41 -1.18 32.40
N PRO A 181 0.27 -0.98 33.73
CA PRO A 181 -0.26 -2.01 34.62
C PRO A 181 -1.65 -2.51 34.21
N ARG A 182 -1.89 -3.81 34.40
CA ARG A 182 -3.15 -4.49 34.04
C ARG A 182 -4.37 -3.80 34.66
N GLU A 183 -4.29 -3.46 35.94
CA GLU A 183 -5.36 -2.79 36.69
C GLU A 183 -5.69 -1.42 36.11
N GLN A 184 -4.67 -0.61 35.78
CA GLN A 184 -4.89 0.70 35.16
C GLN A 184 -5.57 0.59 33.79
N ILE A 185 -5.22 -0.42 32.99
CA ILE A 185 -5.88 -0.69 31.70
C ILE A 185 -7.34 -1.11 31.93
N GLN A 186 -7.59 -2.05 32.83
CA GLN A 186 -8.94 -2.55 33.14
C GLN A 186 -9.84 -1.41 33.63
N ASP A 187 -9.39 -0.64 34.61
CA ASP A 187 -10.14 0.47 35.18
C ASP A 187 -10.43 1.55 34.15
N LEU A 188 -9.43 1.89 33.32
CA LEU A 188 -9.57 2.89 32.28
C LEU A 188 -10.65 2.48 31.27
N TYR A 189 -10.58 1.26 30.74
CA TYR A 189 -11.53 0.81 29.71
C TYR A 189 -12.90 0.44 30.27
N ASN A 190 -13.00 -0.03 31.52
CA ASN A 190 -14.29 -0.17 32.20
C ASN A 190 -14.98 1.19 32.38
N LYS A 191 -14.24 2.24 32.78
CA LYS A 191 -14.78 3.60 32.91
C LYS A 191 -15.10 4.24 31.55
N LEU A 192 -14.33 3.93 30.51
CA LEU A 192 -14.59 4.45 29.17
C LEU A 192 -15.77 3.75 28.51
N TRP A 193 -15.79 2.43 28.46
CA TRP A 193 -16.76 1.67 27.67
C TRP A 193 -17.92 1.10 28.48
N GLY A 194 -17.75 0.84 29.77
CA GLY A 194 -18.77 0.22 30.63
C GLY A 194 -19.81 1.20 31.19
N VAL A 195 -19.64 2.51 30.99
CA VAL A 195 -20.57 3.53 31.49
C VAL A 195 -21.70 3.72 30.48
N LYS A 196 -22.95 3.49 30.92
CA LYS A 196 -24.14 3.83 30.14
C LYS A 196 -24.16 5.32 29.84
N SER A 197 -24.35 5.67 28.58
CA SER A 197 -24.45 7.07 28.20
C SER A 197 -25.80 7.65 28.64
N THR A 198 -25.80 8.84 29.22
CA THR A 198 -27.02 9.59 29.61
C THR A 198 -27.42 10.60 28.53
N CYS A 199 -26.94 10.43 27.29
CA CYS A 199 -27.11 11.39 26.21
C CYS A 199 -28.59 11.68 25.92
N ARG A 200 -28.94 12.96 25.88
CA ARG A 200 -30.15 13.46 25.25
C ARG A 200 -29.74 14.05 23.92
N VAL A 201 -29.94 13.30 22.85
CA VAL A 201 -29.71 13.84 21.51
C VAL A 201 -31.07 14.11 20.91
N GLU A 202 -31.30 15.37 20.55
CA GLU A 202 -32.45 15.71 19.73
C GLU A 202 -32.31 14.99 18.38
N PRO A 203 -33.33 14.24 17.93
CA PRO A 203 -33.27 13.59 16.65
C PRO A 203 -33.08 14.63 15.54
N LEU A 204 -32.19 14.34 14.60
CA LEU A 204 -32.11 15.10 13.35
C LEU A 204 -33.50 15.16 12.71
N ARG A 205 -33.84 16.29 12.08
CA ARG A 205 -35.12 16.43 11.35
C ARG A 205 -35.25 15.29 10.35
N GLU A 206 -36.36 14.55 10.40
CA GLU A 206 -36.61 13.52 9.40
C GLU A 206 -36.63 14.17 8.00
N PRO A 207 -35.92 13.61 7.01
CA PRO A 207 -36.03 14.10 5.65
C PRO A 207 -37.45 13.89 5.14
N ALA A 208 -37.89 14.76 4.24
CA ALA A 208 -39.23 14.71 3.65
C ALA A 208 -39.55 13.37 2.96
N GLU A 209 -38.52 12.65 2.49
CA GLU A 209 -38.64 11.34 1.86
C GLU A 209 -37.84 10.28 2.63
N ARG A 210 -38.51 9.17 2.96
CA ARG A 210 -37.86 7.98 3.54
C ARG A 210 -37.27 7.12 2.43
N ILE A 211 -36.07 6.59 2.66
CA ILE A 211 -35.43 5.70 1.69
C ILE A 211 -36.18 4.36 1.65
N PRO A 212 -36.61 3.87 0.47
CA PRO A 212 -37.26 2.57 0.36
C PRO A 212 -36.33 1.40 0.69
N ILE A 213 -36.86 0.35 1.32
CA ILE A 213 -36.10 -0.86 1.72
C ILE A 213 -35.42 -1.57 0.54
N HIS A 214 -36.02 -1.51 -0.66
CA HIS A 214 -35.46 -2.15 -1.86
C HIS A 214 -34.13 -1.51 -2.32
N GLN A 215 -33.84 -0.27 -1.91
CA GLN A 215 -32.53 0.35 -2.16
C GLN A 215 -31.40 -0.29 -1.33
N PHE A 216 -31.74 -1.03 -0.27
CA PHE A 216 -30.84 -1.92 0.46
C PHE A 216 -30.84 -3.35 -0.10
N GLY A 217 -31.15 -3.53 -1.39
CA GLY A 217 -31.44 -4.79 -2.08
C GLY A 217 -30.53 -5.99 -1.80
N VAL A 218 -30.82 -7.13 -2.43
CA VAL A 218 -30.16 -8.41 -2.10
C VAL A 218 -28.62 -8.31 -2.14
N ILE A 219 -27.95 -8.77 -1.08
CA ILE A 219 -26.49 -8.91 -1.08
C ILE A 219 -26.14 -10.09 -1.99
N THR A 220 -25.38 -9.83 -3.05
CA THR A 220 -24.97 -10.85 -4.01
C THR A 220 -23.58 -11.42 -3.67
N ALA A 221 -23.25 -12.57 -4.25
CA ALA A 221 -21.91 -13.15 -4.15
C ALA A 221 -20.83 -12.18 -4.65
N ASP A 222 -21.14 -11.36 -5.66
CA ASP A 222 -20.20 -10.38 -6.21
C ASP A 222 -20.00 -9.18 -5.29
N ASN A 223 -21.02 -8.76 -4.53
CA ASN A 223 -20.83 -7.79 -3.45
C ASN A 223 -19.80 -8.32 -2.43
N VAL A 224 -19.92 -9.59 -2.03
CA VAL A 224 -19.00 -10.25 -1.10
C VAL A 224 -17.59 -10.37 -1.68
N LYS A 225 -17.45 -10.86 -2.92
CA LYS A 225 -16.14 -10.96 -3.61
C LYS A 225 -15.47 -9.60 -3.72
N THR A 226 -16.21 -8.59 -4.19
CA THR A 226 -15.70 -7.22 -4.34
C THR A 226 -15.23 -6.67 -2.99
N ARG A 227 -16.00 -6.89 -1.93
CA ARG A 227 -15.62 -6.47 -0.58
C ARG A 227 -14.37 -7.18 -0.09
N LEU A 228 -14.30 -8.50 -0.21
CA LEU A 228 -13.13 -9.30 0.17
C LEU A 228 -11.87 -8.86 -0.61
N GLN A 229 -11.99 -8.61 -1.92
CA GLN A 229 -10.88 -8.13 -2.75
C GLN A 229 -10.33 -6.79 -2.26
N ARG A 230 -11.20 -5.86 -1.84
CA ARG A 230 -10.82 -4.53 -1.30
C ARG A 230 -10.17 -4.59 0.09
N MET A 231 -10.42 -5.64 0.88
CA MET A 231 -9.78 -5.81 2.18
C MET A 231 -8.28 -6.11 2.05
N ALA A 232 -7.47 -5.64 3.00
CA ALA A 232 -6.03 -5.93 3.03
C ALA A 232 -5.78 -7.45 3.10
N ALA A 233 -4.79 -7.94 2.35
CA ALA A 233 -4.47 -9.38 2.27
C ALA A 233 -3.99 -9.96 3.61
N ASP A 234 -3.29 -9.15 4.39
CA ASP A 234 -2.67 -9.46 5.68
C ASP A 234 -3.51 -8.99 6.89
N THR A 235 -4.80 -8.71 6.68
CA THR A 235 -5.67 -8.27 7.78
C THR A 235 -5.72 -9.30 8.90
N ALA A 236 -5.56 -8.84 10.13
CA ALA A 236 -5.60 -9.71 11.31
C ALA A 236 -7.01 -10.32 11.47
N PRO A 237 -7.12 -11.60 11.86
CA PRO A 237 -8.40 -12.22 12.18
C PRO A 237 -8.94 -11.71 13.52
N GLY A 238 -10.25 -11.89 13.74
CA GLY A 238 -10.86 -11.69 15.04
C GLY A 238 -10.55 -12.84 16.00
N ARG A 239 -11.34 -12.96 17.07
CA ARG A 239 -11.21 -14.05 18.05
C ARG A 239 -11.48 -15.44 17.45
N ASP A 240 -12.24 -15.50 16.36
CA ASP A 240 -12.54 -16.71 15.59
C ASP A 240 -11.37 -17.28 14.77
N GLY A 241 -10.25 -16.55 14.65
CA GLY A 241 -9.09 -16.97 13.88
C GLY A 241 -9.29 -16.97 12.35
N LEU A 242 -10.47 -16.59 11.84
CA LEU A 242 -10.80 -16.64 10.42
C LEU A 242 -10.10 -15.52 9.64
N LYS A 243 -9.13 -15.90 8.80
CA LYS A 243 -8.41 -14.98 7.91
C LYS A 243 -9.19 -14.74 6.61
N LYS A 244 -8.95 -13.60 5.96
CA LYS A 244 -9.50 -13.30 4.62
C LYS A 244 -9.31 -14.45 3.63
N THR A 245 -8.12 -15.05 3.60
CA THR A 245 -7.77 -16.14 2.68
C THR A 245 -8.70 -17.35 2.81
N ALA A 246 -9.20 -17.64 4.01
CA ALA A 246 -10.15 -18.73 4.25
C ALA A 246 -11.54 -18.45 3.66
N LEU A 247 -11.91 -17.17 3.50
CA LEU A 247 -13.21 -16.74 2.95
C LEU A 247 -13.19 -16.56 1.43
N MET A 248 -12.02 -16.65 0.79
CA MET A 248 -11.90 -16.52 -0.67
C MET A 248 -12.48 -17.76 -1.40
N GLY A 249 -13.13 -17.50 -2.54
CA GLY A 249 -13.68 -18.52 -3.44
C GLY A 249 -15.15 -18.27 -3.79
N GLY A 250 -15.57 -18.70 -4.99
CA GLY A 250 -16.92 -18.45 -5.52
C GLY A 250 -18.02 -19.03 -4.63
N THR A 251 -17.94 -20.32 -4.30
CA THR A 251 -18.92 -21.02 -3.45
C THR A 251 -19.07 -20.37 -2.07
N LYS A 252 -17.95 -19.99 -1.44
CA LYS A 252 -17.97 -19.33 -0.12
C LYS A 252 -18.65 -17.96 -0.19
N ALA A 253 -18.43 -17.21 -1.27
CA ALA A 253 -19.08 -15.91 -1.47
C ALA A 253 -20.60 -16.05 -1.61
N VAL A 254 -21.09 -17.10 -2.27
CA VAL A 254 -22.53 -17.40 -2.39
C VAL A 254 -23.13 -17.72 -1.02
N ILE A 255 -22.49 -18.60 -0.25
CA ILE A 255 -22.95 -18.97 1.10
C ILE A 255 -22.99 -17.74 2.01
N LEU A 256 -21.94 -16.92 2.00
CA LEU A 256 -21.87 -15.69 2.78
C LEU A 256 -22.96 -14.70 2.37
N ALA A 257 -23.20 -14.54 1.07
CA ALA A 257 -24.27 -13.68 0.57
C ALA A 257 -25.65 -14.13 1.08
N ALA A 258 -25.97 -15.42 0.96
CA ALA A 258 -27.21 -15.99 1.51
C ALA A 258 -27.34 -15.73 3.01
N PHE A 259 -26.27 -15.99 3.77
CA PHE A 259 -26.22 -15.73 5.21
C PHE A 259 -26.46 -14.25 5.56
N TYR A 260 -25.81 -13.32 4.85
CA TYR A 260 -25.99 -11.89 5.07
C TYR A 260 -27.42 -11.42 4.75
N ASN A 261 -28.06 -11.99 3.75
CA ASN A 261 -29.46 -11.69 3.45
C ASN A 261 -30.41 -12.20 4.52
N LEU A 262 -30.13 -13.34 5.17
CA LEU A 262 -30.90 -13.81 6.32
C LEU A 262 -30.76 -12.84 7.51
N VAL A 263 -29.54 -12.38 7.79
CA VAL A 263 -29.29 -11.36 8.84
C VAL A 263 -30.06 -10.08 8.55
N LEU A 264 -30.03 -9.60 7.30
CA LEU A 264 -30.80 -8.42 6.87
C LEU A 264 -32.32 -8.61 7.01
N ALA A 265 -32.84 -9.75 6.56
CA ALA A 265 -34.28 -10.00 6.53
C ALA A 265 -34.87 -10.15 7.93
N TRP A 266 -34.12 -10.75 8.85
CA TRP A 266 -34.63 -11.10 10.19
C TRP A 266 -34.21 -10.08 11.26
N GLY A 267 -33.26 -9.20 10.98
CA GLY A 267 -32.78 -8.21 11.94
C GLY A 267 -32.01 -8.78 13.11
N VAL A 268 -31.61 -10.07 13.06
CA VAL A 268 -30.94 -10.77 14.16
C VAL A 268 -29.43 -10.72 13.99
N TRP A 269 -28.74 -10.17 14.99
CA TRP A 269 -27.28 -10.14 15.02
C TRP A 269 -26.69 -11.43 15.62
N PRO A 270 -25.83 -12.16 14.89
CA PRO A 270 -25.20 -13.40 15.40
C PRO A 270 -24.44 -13.19 16.71
N SER A 271 -24.59 -14.13 17.64
CA SER A 271 -24.00 -14.02 18.98
C SER A 271 -22.46 -14.03 18.95
N GLU A 272 -21.88 -14.81 18.05
CA GLU A 272 -20.44 -14.98 17.83
C GLU A 272 -19.79 -13.68 17.32
N TRP A 273 -20.57 -12.79 16.69
CA TRP A 273 -20.09 -11.50 16.21
C TRP A 273 -19.99 -10.44 17.31
N ARG A 274 -20.56 -10.70 18.50
CA ARG A 274 -20.53 -9.79 19.65
C ARG A 274 -19.24 -9.87 20.44
N THR A 275 -18.46 -10.94 20.27
CA THR A 275 -17.15 -11.10 20.91
C THR A 275 -16.02 -10.63 20.01
N ASN A 276 -15.29 -9.62 20.47
CA ASN A 276 -14.20 -8.99 19.73
C ASN A 276 -12.86 -9.18 20.45
N ARG A 277 -11.77 -8.81 19.76
CA ARG A 277 -10.44 -8.74 20.34
C ARG A 277 -9.90 -7.32 20.18
N THR A 278 -9.34 -6.75 21.24
CA THR A 278 -8.69 -5.44 21.20
C THR A 278 -7.18 -5.58 21.35
N THR A 279 -6.43 -4.87 20.50
CA THR A 279 -4.98 -4.69 20.64
C THR A 279 -4.69 -3.22 20.95
N LEU A 280 -3.85 -2.96 21.94
CA LEU A 280 -3.46 -1.60 22.32
C LEU A 280 -2.23 -1.15 21.53
N LEU A 281 -2.32 0.02 20.91
CA LEU A 281 -1.21 0.64 20.19
C LEU A 281 -0.68 1.86 20.96
N PRO A 282 0.63 1.93 21.27
CA PRO A 282 1.19 3.08 21.96
C PRO A 282 1.15 4.34 21.09
N LYS A 283 0.79 5.48 21.69
CA LYS A 283 0.92 6.81 21.09
C LYS A 283 2.40 7.19 21.00
N GLU A 284 2.77 7.83 19.89
CA GLU A 284 4.16 8.19 19.63
C GLU A 284 4.66 9.27 20.61
N GLY A 285 5.87 9.11 21.13
CA GLY A 285 6.53 10.10 22.00
C GLY A 285 5.86 10.29 23.36
N LYS A 286 5.00 9.34 23.78
CA LYS A 286 4.31 9.35 25.07
C LYS A 286 4.80 8.21 25.95
N ASP A 287 4.71 8.40 27.27
CA ASP A 287 5.12 7.41 28.26
C ASP A 287 4.27 6.12 28.12
N PRO A 288 4.89 4.97 27.80
CA PRO A 288 4.18 3.69 27.65
C PRO A 288 3.70 3.09 28.97
N LEU A 289 4.10 3.62 30.14
CA LEU A 289 3.59 3.16 31.43
C LEU A 289 2.18 3.70 31.73
N GLN A 290 1.74 4.74 31.02
CA GLN A 290 0.43 5.35 31.23
C GLN A 290 -0.64 4.73 30.33
N ALA A 291 -1.72 4.22 30.93
CA ALA A 291 -2.83 3.59 30.21
C ALA A 291 -3.48 4.52 29.15
N THR A 292 -3.57 5.83 29.42
CA THR A 292 -4.17 6.85 28.54
C THR A 292 -3.35 7.12 27.26
N ASN A 293 -2.10 6.64 27.23
CA ASN A 293 -1.19 6.77 26.10
C ASN A 293 -1.31 5.62 25.09
N TYR A 294 -2.29 4.74 25.23
CA TYR A 294 -2.61 3.71 24.24
C TYR A 294 -3.86 4.05 23.44
N ARG A 295 -3.90 3.60 22.18
CA ARG A 295 -5.07 3.61 21.30
C ARG A 295 -5.62 2.18 21.19
N PRO A 296 -6.88 1.94 21.55
CA PRO A 296 -7.48 0.62 21.39
C PRO A 296 -7.80 0.36 19.91
N LEU A 297 -7.40 -0.80 19.38
CA LEU A 297 -7.86 -1.29 18.09
C LEU A 297 -8.68 -2.57 18.28
N THR A 298 -9.99 -2.45 18.10
CA THR A 298 -10.96 -3.54 18.23
C THR A 298 -11.16 -4.24 16.88
N ILE A 299 -10.92 -5.55 16.86
CA ILE A 299 -10.91 -6.40 15.68
C ILE A 299 -12.05 -7.41 15.81
N SER A 300 -13.11 -7.18 15.03
CA SER A 300 -14.25 -8.08 14.88
C SER A 300 -13.92 -9.27 13.96
N SER A 301 -14.77 -10.31 14.00
CA SER A 301 -14.74 -11.43 13.03
C SER A 301 -14.61 -10.91 11.59
N THR A 302 -13.81 -11.59 10.77
CA THR A 302 -13.66 -11.23 9.36
C THR A 302 -14.98 -11.33 8.60
N ILE A 303 -15.86 -12.27 8.97
CA ILE A 303 -17.20 -12.41 8.37
C ILE A 303 -18.06 -11.18 8.69
N ASN A 304 -18.04 -10.71 9.95
CA ASN A 304 -18.73 -9.50 10.37
C ASN A 304 -18.21 -8.25 9.62
N ARG A 305 -16.88 -8.08 9.53
CA ARG A 305 -16.27 -6.94 8.82
C ARG A 305 -16.58 -6.90 7.32
N VAL A 306 -16.84 -8.03 6.69
CA VAL A 306 -17.33 -8.07 5.31
C VAL A 306 -18.76 -7.50 5.27
N PHE A 307 -19.65 -7.98 6.13
CA PHE A 307 -21.03 -7.50 6.22
C PHE A 307 -21.12 -5.99 6.53
N MET A 308 -20.47 -5.55 7.60
CA MET A 308 -20.43 -4.14 8.01
C MET A 308 -19.85 -3.24 6.93
N GLY A 309 -18.87 -3.73 6.17
CA GLY A 309 -18.31 -2.97 5.04
C GLY A 309 -19.23 -2.89 3.82
N ILE A 310 -20.12 -3.87 3.62
CA ILE A 310 -21.17 -3.80 2.60
C ILE A 310 -22.25 -2.80 3.04
N LEU A 311 -22.68 -2.85 4.30
CA LEU A 311 -23.64 -1.91 4.86
C LEU A 311 -23.13 -0.46 4.84
N ASP A 312 -21.88 -0.23 5.27
CA ASP A 312 -21.22 1.09 5.20
C ASP A 312 -21.28 1.67 3.77
N GLY A 313 -20.94 0.87 2.76
CA GLY A 313 -20.98 1.30 1.36
C GLY A 313 -22.39 1.68 0.90
N ARG A 314 -23.41 0.92 1.31
CA ARG A 314 -24.82 1.19 0.97
C ARG A 314 -25.36 2.43 1.67
N ILE A 315 -25.07 2.62 2.95
CA ILE A 315 -25.53 3.83 3.67
C ILE A 315 -24.86 5.07 3.08
N ARG A 316 -23.56 5.03 2.80
CA ARG A 316 -22.83 6.15 2.18
C ARG A 316 -23.36 6.55 0.81
N SER A 317 -23.94 5.63 0.03
CA SER A 317 -24.56 5.98 -1.25
C SER A 317 -25.91 6.71 -1.10
N LEU A 318 -26.49 6.69 0.10
CA LEU A 318 -27.83 7.20 0.37
C LEU A 318 -27.81 8.51 1.16
N ILE A 319 -26.82 8.71 2.02
CA ILE A 319 -26.72 9.92 2.84
C ILE A 319 -25.87 10.99 2.17
N LYS A 320 -26.19 12.26 2.46
CA LYS A 320 -25.33 13.41 2.17
C LYS A 320 -24.59 13.79 3.46
N ILE A 321 -23.27 13.68 3.43
CA ILE A 321 -22.38 14.10 4.52
C ILE A 321 -22.13 15.61 4.40
N HIS A 322 -22.07 16.29 5.55
CA HIS A 322 -21.86 17.72 5.64
C HIS A 322 -20.54 18.13 4.96
N PRO A 323 -20.51 19.17 4.10
CA PRO A 323 -19.31 19.53 3.34
C PRO A 323 -18.08 19.89 4.20
N ARG A 324 -18.29 20.39 5.43
CA ARG A 324 -17.20 20.69 6.38
C ARG A 324 -16.53 19.45 6.96
N GLN A 325 -17.15 18.26 6.90
CA GLN A 325 -16.54 17.01 7.32
C GLN A 325 -15.65 16.47 6.20
N LYS A 326 -14.33 16.51 6.43
CA LYS A 326 -13.32 16.05 5.48
C LYS A 326 -12.61 14.76 5.90
N GLY A 327 -12.89 14.24 7.10
CA GLY A 327 -12.40 12.96 7.59
C GLY A 327 -13.25 11.79 7.09
N PHE A 328 -12.62 10.67 6.75
CA PHE A 328 -13.28 9.43 6.28
C PHE A 328 -14.30 9.59 5.13
N VAL A 329 -14.13 10.63 4.30
CA VAL A 329 -14.87 10.84 3.05
C VAL A 329 -13.98 10.55 1.85
N ALA A 330 -14.58 10.25 0.68
CA ALA A 330 -13.87 9.90 -0.55
C ALA A 330 -13.34 11.13 -1.31
N GLU A 331 -12.75 12.08 -0.57
CA GLU A 331 -12.20 13.34 -1.09
C GLU A 331 -10.78 13.55 -0.54
N PRO A 332 -9.94 14.40 -1.17
CA PRO A 332 -8.62 14.78 -0.64
C PRO A 332 -8.76 15.74 0.57
N GLY A 333 -9.47 15.30 1.60
CA GLY A 333 -9.96 16.12 2.71
C GLY A 333 -8.87 16.83 3.49
N CYS A 334 -7.75 16.18 3.78
CA CYS A 334 -6.63 16.84 4.47
C CYS A 334 -6.10 18.02 3.67
N TYR A 335 -5.92 17.85 2.36
CA TYR A 335 -5.42 18.91 1.50
C TYR A 335 -6.41 20.08 1.42
N GLN A 336 -7.71 19.79 1.24
CA GLN A 336 -8.77 20.79 1.22
C GLN A 336 -8.79 21.63 2.51
N ASN A 337 -8.84 20.97 3.68
CA ASN A 337 -8.83 21.69 4.96
C ASN A 337 -7.57 22.52 5.17
N ILE A 338 -6.41 22.02 4.75
CA ILE A 338 -5.15 22.79 4.83
C ILE A 338 -5.20 24.02 3.93
N GLN A 339 -5.71 23.93 2.69
CA GLN A 339 -5.80 25.10 1.80
C GLN A 339 -6.86 26.10 2.29
N ILE A 340 -7.99 25.63 2.85
CA ILE A 340 -9.00 26.50 3.45
C ILE A 340 -8.40 27.24 4.66
N LEU A 341 -7.67 26.54 5.54
CA LEU A 341 -7.01 27.16 6.68
C LEU A 341 -5.92 28.16 6.26
N ASP A 342 -5.10 27.84 5.25
CA ASP A 342 -4.08 28.77 4.73
C ASP A 342 -4.73 30.05 4.20
N GLN A 343 -5.81 29.92 3.43
CA GLN A 343 -6.56 31.06 2.91
C GLN A 343 -7.26 31.84 4.04
N ALA A 344 -7.82 31.16 5.05
CA ALA A 344 -8.42 31.80 6.21
C ALA A 344 -7.39 32.64 6.98
N ILE A 345 -6.19 32.11 7.23
CA ILE A 345 -5.09 32.86 7.88
C ILE A 345 -4.71 34.11 7.08
N ARG A 346 -4.71 34.03 5.73
CA ARG A 346 -4.44 35.19 4.87
C ARG A 346 -5.53 36.27 5.00
N VAL A 347 -6.80 35.88 4.96
CA VAL A 347 -7.91 36.82 5.12
C VAL A 347 -7.91 37.44 6.52
N MET A 348 -7.71 36.65 7.57
CA MET A 348 -7.65 37.15 8.94
C MET A 348 -6.52 38.17 9.14
N LYS A 349 -5.37 38.01 8.46
CA LYS A 349 -4.29 39.02 8.49
C LYS A 349 -4.68 40.35 7.86
N GLN A 350 -5.63 40.37 6.93
CA GLN A 350 -6.05 41.59 6.23
C GLN A 350 -7.26 42.25 6.90
N GLN A 351 -8.19 41.44 7.40
CA GLN A 351 -9.51 41.88 7.84
C GLN A 351 -9.73 41.73 9.35
N GLY A 352 -8.83 41.02 10.04
CA GLY A 352 -9.06 40.55 11.41
C GLY A 352 -9.80 39.20 11.42
N GLY A 353 -9.74 38.52 12.57
CA GLY A 353 -10.44 37.25 12.78
C GLY A 353 -9.78 36.36 13.81
N VAL A 354 -10.47 35.30 14.21
CA VAL A 354 -10.06 34.37 15.26
C VAL A 354 -10.08 32.95 14.72
N GLY A 355 -9.03 32.18 15.02
CA GLY A 355 -8.97 30.75 14.78
C GLY A 355 -8.79 29.97 16.08
N ILE A 356 -9.51 28.86 16.22
CA ILE A 356 -9.45 27.97 17.39
C ILE A 356 -9.21 26.54 16.90
N GLN A 357 -8.15 25.88 17.37
CA GLN A 357 -7.99 24.43 17.22
C GLN A 357 -8.47 23.74 18.49
N LEU A 358 -9.29 22.71 18.32
CA LEU A 358 -9.88 21.94 19.42
C LEU A 358 -9.33 20.51 19.44
N ASP A 359 -9.07 20.00 20.65
CA ASP A 359 -8.75 18.58 20.90
C ASP A 359 -9.94 17.91 21.61
N VAL A 360 -10.67 17.06 20.88
CA VAL A 360 -11.78 16.27 21.44
C VAL A 360 -11.20 15.04 22.16
N SER A 361 -11.41 14.95 23.46
CA SER A 361 -10.85 13.88 24.28
C SER A 361 -11.56 12.56 24.04
N LYS A 362 -10.82 11.57 23.52
CA LYS A 362 -11.25 10.16 23.36
C LYS A 362 -12.58 10.02 22.60
N ALA A 363 -12.78 10.84 21.57
CA ALA A 363 -14.05 10.99 20.87
C ALA A 363 -14.67 9.65 20.43
N PHE A 364 -13.88 8.73 19.86
CA PHE A 364 -14.36 7.43 19.40
C PHE A 364 -14.82 6.51 20.54
N ASP A 365 -14.23 6.62 21.73
CA ASP A 365 -14.49 5.72 22.86
C ASP A 365 -15.72 6.14 23.67
N THR A 366 -16.24 7.35 23.45
CA THR A 366 -17.33 7.93 24.26
C THR A 366 -18.64 8.12 23.49
N VAL A 367 -18.68 7.82 22.18
CA VAL A 367 -19.88 7.95 21.33
C VAL A 367 -21.08 7.13 21.89
N PRO A 368 -22.25 7.74 22.13
CA PRO A 368 -23.47 6.98 22.46
C PRO A 368 -23.99 6.20 21.24
N HIS A 369 -24.59 5.01 21.46
CA HIS A 369 -25.06 4.15 20.35
C HIS A 369 -26.43 4.56 19.79
N GLU A 370 -27.37 4.98 20.63
CA GLU A 370 -28.77 5.23 20.27
C GLU A 370 -28.98 6.38 19.25
N PRO A 371 -28.27 7.52 19.32
CA PRO A 371 -28.54 8.67 18.45
C PRO A 371 -27.98 8.62 17.03
N ILE A 372 -27.22 7.57 16.66
CA ILE A 372 -26.26 7.66 15.55
C ILE A 372 -26.89 7.82 14.16
N LEU A 373 -28.11 7.31 13.93
CA LEU A 373 -28.66 7.15 12.57
C LEU A 373 -30.04 7.77 12.36
N GLN A 374 -30.58 8.46 13.36
CA GLN A 374 -31.90 9.06 13.25
C GLN A 374 -31.86 10.29 12.33
N GLY A 375 -32.95 10.55 11.58
CA GLY A 375 -33.12 11.77 10.78
C GLY A 375 -32.26 11.93 9.52
N LYS A 376 -31.66 10.87 8.98
CA LYS A 376 -30.99 10.88 7.65
C LYS A 376 -31.73 10.03 6.59
N GLY A 377 -32.99 9.66 6.86
CA GLY A 377 -33.84 8.91 5.94
C GLY A 377 -33.51 7.42 5.84
N ILE A 378 -32.55 6.94 6.64
CA ILE A 378 -32.16 5.54 6.71
C ILE A 378 -33.35 4.72 7.22
N PRO A 379 -33.69 3.59 6.58
CA PRO A 379 -34.80 2.76 7.03
C PRO A 379 -34.62 2.28 8.47
N ARG A 380 -35.70 2.36 9.26
CA ARG A 380 -35.70 1.99 10.69
C ARG A 380 -35.14 0.58 10.96
N HIS A 381 -35.42 -0.38 10.09
CA HIS A 381 -34.90 -1.75 10.22
C HIS A 381 -33.37 -1.82 10.13
N ILE A 382 -32.73 -1.00 9.26
CA ILE A 382 -31.26 -0.92 9.17
C ILE A 382 -30.69 -0.26 10.42
N ILE A 383 -31.34 0.79 10.91
CA ILE A 383 -30.93 1.46 12.16
C ILE A 383 -30.94 0.44 13.31
N GLN A 384 -32.04 -0.30 13.47
CA GLN A 384 -32.17 -1.35 14.48
C GLN A 384 -31.10 -2.43 14.34
N LEU A 385 -30.81 -2.88 13.11
CA LEU A 385 -29.75 -3.87 12.86
C LEU A 385 -28.36 -3.35 13.27
N VAL A 386 -28.06 -2.07 13.00
CA VAL A 386 -26.79 -1.46 13.43
C VAL A 386 -26.74 -1.33 14.95
N LEU A 387 -27.82 -0.94 15.62
CA LEU A 387 -27.89 -0.90 17.08
C LEU A 387 -27.69 -2.29 17.69
N GLU A 388 -28.30 -3.32 17.10
CA GLU A 388 -28.14 -4.72 17.52
C GLU A 388 -26.69 -5.20 17.39
N SER A 389 -25.90 -4.62 16.47
CA SER A 389 -24.47 -4.89 16.33
C SER A 389 -23.58 -4.38 17.46
N TYR A 390 -24.12 -3.53 18.34
CA TYR A 390 -23.47 -2.97 19.52
C TYR A 390 -24.05 -3.50 20.83
N ARG A 391 -25.25 -4.07 20.81
CA ARG A 391 -25.89 -4.68 21.98
C ARG A 391 -25.06 -5.85 22.52
N ASP A 392 -24.91 -5.94 23.84
CA ASP A 392 -24.17 -6.99 24.57
C ASP A 392 -22.77 -7.28 23.98
N THR A 393 -22.13 -6.25 23.40
CA THR A 393 -20.85 -6.41 22.72
C THR A 393 -19.72 -6.38 23.74
N LYS A 394 -18.82 -7.37 23.64
CA LYS A 394 -17.67 -7.52 24.53
C LYS A 394 -16.38 -7.57 23.73
N THR A 395 -15.28 -7.14 24.35
CA THR A 395 -13.95 -7.25 23.75
C THR A 395 -12.92 -7.79 24.75
N SER A 396 -12.00 -8.59 24.22
CA SER A 396 -10.87 -9.17 24.96
C SER A 396 -9.61 -8.33 24.65
N ILE A 397 -9.13 -7.54 25.60
CA ILE A 397 -7.88 -6.79 25.48
C ILE A 397 -6.71 -7.73 25.80
N ALA A 398 -5.84 -7.94 24.81
CA ALA A 398 -4.69 -8.82 24.99
C ALA A 398 -3.61 -8.18 25.89
N MET A 399 -3.26 -8.86 26.99
CA MET A 399 -2.26 -8.44 27.97
C MET A 399 -1.32 -9.59 28.34
N GLU A 400 -0.15 -9.29 28.91
CA GLU A 400 0.68 -10.32 29.55
C GLU A 400 -0.01 -10.83 30.83
N GLY A 401 0.00 -12.15 31.04
CA GLY A 401 -0.70 -12.78 32.17
C GLY A 401 -2.19 -13.10 31.93
N GLY A 402 -2.71 -12.89 30.71
CA GLY A 402 -4.07 -13.26 30.31
C GLY A 402 -4.86 -12.07 29.76
N ASP A 403 -5.98 -12.33 29.09
CA ASP A 403 -6.79 -11.26 28.50
C ASP A 403 -7.64 -10.53 29.55
N ILE A 404 -7.96 -9.26 29.29
CA ILE A 404 -8.93 -8.45 30.04
C ILE A 404 -10.25 -8.42 29.24
N LEU A 405 -11.35 -8.87 29.84
CA LEU A 405 -12.68 -8.74 29.25
C LEU A 405 -13.29 -7.40 29.62
N VAL A 406 -13.76 -6.65 28.62
CA VAL A 406 -14.46 -5.38 28.80
C VAL A 406 -15.74 -5.37 27.97
N GLU A 407 -16.81 -4.85 28.54
CA GLU A 407 -18.07 -4.62 27.82
C GLU A 407 -18.06 -3.26 27.13
N ILE A 408 -18.57 -3.22 25.89
CA ILE A 408 -18.67 -2.01 25.07
C ILE A 408 -20.11 -1.51 25.12
N VAL A 409 -20.43 -0.72 26.14
CA VAL A 409 -21.75 -0.09 26.35
C VAL A 409 -21.84 1.26 25.64
N ARG A 410 -20.71 1.94 25.44
CA ARG A 410 -20.58 3.14 24.59
C ARG A 410 -19.26 3.13 23.82
N GLY A 411 -19.16 4.01 22.83
CA GLY A 411 -18.04 4.14 21.91
C GLY A 411 -18.21 3.26 20.67
N VAL A 412 -17.58 3.67 19.58
CA VAL A 412 -17.54 2.90 18.34
C VAL A 412 -16.32 1.98 18.32
N LYS A 413 -16.43 0.83 17.66
CA LYS A 413 -15.34 -0.16 17.56
C LYS A 413 -14.21 0.38 16.68
N GLN A 414 -13.13 0.92 17.28
CA GLN A 414 -11.97 1.44 16.53
C GLN A 414 -11.29 0.33 15.71
N GLY A 415 -11.57 0.24 14.41
CA GLY A 415 -11.09 -0.83 13.53
C GLY A 415 -12.21 -1.56 12.78
N ASP A 416 -13.46 -1.37 13.17
CA ASP A 416 -14.62 -1.85 12.43
C ASP A 416 -14.91 -0.96 11.21
N PRO A 417 -15.26 -1.52 10.04
CA PRO A 417 -15.48 -0.75 8.81
C PRO A 417 -16.53 0.36 8.90
N MET A 418 -17.57 0.18 9.72
CA MET A 418 -18.69 1.13 9.79
C MET A 418 -18.47 2.22 10.85
N SER A 419 -17.61 1.99 11.85
CA SER A 419 -17.33 2.94 12.94
C SER A 419 -16.99 4.36 12.48
N PRO A 420 -16.20 4.59 11.41
CA PRO A 420 -15.95 5.94 10.92
C PRO A 420 -17.20 6.65 10.40
N LEU A 421 -18.12 5.95 9.75
CA LEU A 421 -19.39 6.51 9.29
C LEU A 421 -20.28 6.91 10.46
N LEU A 422 -20.38 6.02 11.45
CA LEU A 422 -21.14 6.26 12.68
C LEU A 422 -20.61 7.50 13.41
N PHE A 423 -19.29 7.66 13.49
CA PHE A 423 -18.68 8.85 14.08
C PHE A 423 -19.01 10.13 13.29
N ILE A 424 -18.93 10.09 11.95
CA ILE A 424 -19.29 11.24 11.11
C ILE A 424 -20.74 11.67 11.38
N LEU A 425 -21.67 10.72 11.36
CA LEU A 425 -23.10 10.99 11.54
C LEU A 425 -23.42 11.60 12.90
N MET A 426 -22.65 11.25 13.93
CA MET A 426 -22.79 11.84 15.27
C MET A 426 -22.35 13.30 15.36
N ILE A 427 -21.29 13.67 14.63
CA ILE A 427 -20.78 15.05 14.61
C ILE A 427 -21.59 15.94 13.67
N GLU A 428 -22.34 15.35 12.74
CA GLU A 428 -23.09 16.07 11.72
C GLU A 428 -24.05 17.17 12.27
N PRO A 429 -24.88 16.92 13.31
CA PRO A 429 -25.80 17.94 13.84
C PRO A 429 -25.06 19.18 14.38
N LEU A 430 -23.86 18.97 14.96
CA LEU A 430 -23.01 20.06 15.40
C LEU A 430 -22.56 20.91 14.20
N LEU A 431 -22.12 20.29 13.11
CA LEU A 431 -21.68 21.03 11.92
C LEU A 431 -22.82 21.83 11.29
N GLU A 432 -24.03 21.27 11.23
CA GLU A 432 -25.23 21.95 10.75
C GLU A 432 -25.59 23.16 11.62
N ARG A 433 -25.46 23.06 12.95
CA ARG A 433 -25.67 24.22 13.85
C ARG A 433 -24.62 25.31 13.66
N LEU A 434 -23.34 24.93 13.61
CA LEU A 434 -22.24 25.89 13.42
C LEU A 434 -22.35 26.64 12.09
N GLU A 435 -22.82 25.99 11.02
CA GLU A 435 -23.01 26.62 9.70
C GLU A 435 -24.03 27.77 9.74
N ASN A 436 -25.00 27.72 10.64
CA ASN A 436 -26.01 28.78 10.82
C ASN A 436 -25.53 29.95 11.69
N MET A 437 -24.37 29.85 12.33
CA MET A 437 -23.80 30.89 13.18
C MET A 437 -22.94 31.88 12.40
N GLU A 438 -22.49 32.95 13.06
CA GLU A 438 -21.52 33.90 12.51
C GLU A 438 -20.13 33.25 12.40
N GLY A 439 -19.54 33.31 11.21
CA GLY A 439 -18.23 32.73 10.90
C GLY A 439 -17.28 33.72 10.27
N LEU A 440 -16.18 33.23 9.72
CA LEU A 440 -15.25 34.02 8.91
C LEU A 440 -15.75 34.10 7.46
N GLY A 441 -15.76 35.30 6.87
CA GLY A 441 -15.94 35.47 5.43
C GLY A 441 -14.68 35.03 4.67
N LEU A 442 -14.80 34.10 3.73
CA LEU A 442 -13.70 33.51 3.00
C LEU A 442 -14.05 33.35 1.52
N SER A 443 -13.47 34.19 0.66
CA SER A 443 -13.65 34.12 -0.80
C SER A 443 -15.11 34.18 -1.25
N GLY A 444 -15.93 35.02 -0.60
CA GLY A 444 -17.37 35.18 -0.90
C GLY A 444 -18.29 34.16 -0.21
N GLU A 445 -17.71 33.20 0.52
CA GLU A 445 -18.44 32.19 1.29
C GLU A 445 -18.24 32.42 2.80
N LYS A 446 -19.08 31.80 3.64
CA LYS A 446 -18.91 31.81 5.11
C LYS A 446 -18.30 30.48 5.58
N VAL A 447 -17.34 30.54 6.49
CA VAL A 447 -16.78 29.36 7.14
C VAL A 447 -16.75 29.50 8.66
N CYS A 448 -17.42 28.58 9.36
CA CYS A 448 -17.43 28.53 10.81
C CYS A 448 -16.54 27.41 11.36
N SER A 449 -16.39 26.29 10.62
CA SER A 449 -15.64 25.14 11.09
C SER A 449 -14.95 24.35 9.97
N LEU A 450 -13.87 23.66 10.34
CA LEU A 450 -13.17 22.64 9.55
C LEU A 450 -13.12 21.37 10.39
N ALA A 451 -13.78 20.31 9.95
CA ALA A 451 -13.77 19.03 10.64
C ALA A 451 -12.98 18.00 9.85
N PHE A 452 -12.16 17.22 10.55
CA PHE A 452 -11.51 16.03 10.03
C PHE A 452 -11.64 14.93 11.07
N ALA A 453 -12.76 14.21 11.03
CA ALA A 453 -13.15 13.33 12.11
C ALA A 453 -13.19 14.07 13.46
N ASP A 454 -12.34 13.69 14.41
CA ASP A 454 -12.22 14.26 15.76
C ASP A 454 -11.41 15.56 15.81
N ASP A 455 -10.59 15.85 14.79
CA ASP A 455 -9.90 17.13 14.68
C ASP A 455 -10.90 18.23 14.23
N LEU A 456 -11.14 19.22 15.09
CA LEU A 456 -12.05 20.34 14.81
C LEU A 456 -11.31 21.67 14.89
N TYR A 457 -11.52 22.51 13.89
CA TYR A 457 -11.02 23.89 13.83
C TYR A 457 -12.21 24.84 13.70
N LEU A 458 -12.27 25.89 14.50
CA LEU A 458 -13.29 26.94 14.39
C LEU A 458 -12.67 28.21 13.82
N LEU A 459 -13.44 28.93 13.01
CA LEU A 459 -13.03 30.17 12.34
C LEU A 459 -14.13 31.22 12.50
N ALA A 460 -13.76 32.40 12.99
CA ALA A 460 -14.69 33.48 13.28
C ALA A 460 -14.15 34.85 12.86
N LYS A 461 -15.04 35.81 12.62
CA LYS A 461 -14.68 37.20 12.27
C LYS A 461 -14.17 38.03 13.46
N ASP A 462 -14.57 37.69 14.68
CA ASP A 462 -14.19 38.39 15.91
C ASP A 462 -14.25 37.45 17.14
N ALA A 463 -13.79 37.94 18.30
CA ALA A 463 -13.71 37.15 19.53
C ALA A 463 -15.10 36.78 20.09
N ALA A 464 -16.11 37.65 19.93
CA ALA A 464 -17.46 37.37 20.40
C ALA A 464 -18.09 36.20 19.62
N SER A 465 -17.98 36.23 18.30
CA SER A 465 -18.43 35.15 17.41
C SER A 465 -17.64 33.85 17.68
N ALA A 466 -16.34 33.97 17.94
CA ALA A 466 -15.49 32.83 18.28
C ALA A 466 -15.92 32.15 19.59
N GLN A 467 -16.24 32.93 20.63
CA GLN A 467 -16.76 32.42 21.89
C GLN A 467 -18.13 31.74 21.69
N ALA A 468 -19.02 32.32 20.88
CA ALA A 468 -20.30 31.71 20.57
C ALA A 468 -20.16 30.34 19.87
N LEU A 469 -19.28 30.23 18.86
CA LEU A 469 -18.98 28.95 18.20
C LEU A 469 -18.38 27.93 19.17
N MET A 470 -17.51 28.40 20.08
CA MET A 470 -16.89 27.58 21.11
C MET A 470 -17.92 27.03 22.10
N ASP A 471 -18.84 27.87 22.57
CA ASP A 471 -19.91 27.49 23.51
C ASP A 471 -20.90 26.50 22.89
N GLU A 472 -21.30 26.72 21.63
CA GLU A 472 -22.12 25.77 20.87
C GLU A 472 -21.42 24.41 20.72
N THR A 473 -20.13 24.44 20.41
CA THR A 473 -19.32 23.22 20.27
C THR A 473 -19.20 22.48 21.60
N ALA A 474 -18.89 23.19 22.69
CA ALA A 474 -18.74 22.60 24.02
C ALA A 474 -20.05 21.97 24.51
N ARG A 475 -21.18 22.67 24.34
CA ARG A 475 -22.51 22.16 24.70
C ARG A 475 -22.86 20.93 23.86
N SER A 476 -22.76 21.04 22.54
CA SER A 476 -23.07 19.92 21.63
C SER A 476 -22.26 18.67 21.94
N LEU A 477 -20.94 18.81 22.15
CA LEU A 477 -20.09 17.66 22.47
C LEU A 477 -20.41 17.08 23.85
N LYS A 478 -20.74 17.93 24.83
CA LYS A 478 -21.20 17.48 26.15
C LYS A 478 -22.49 16.67 26.07
N ASP A 479 -23.44 17.08 25.23
CA ASP A 479 -24.70 16.35 24.99
C ASP A 479 -24.44 14.98 24.35
N LEU A 480 -23.34 14.84 23.61
CA LEU A 480 -22.84 13.58 23.05
C LEU A 480 -21.93 12.78 24.02
N GLY A 481 -21.79 13.22 25.27
CA GLY A 481 -20.93 12.57 26.26
C GLY A 481 -19.43 12.68 25.97
N MET A 482 -19.03 13.63 25.12
CA MET A 482 -17.65 13.96 24.79
C MET A 482 -17.18 15.19 25.59
N SER A 483 -15.86 15.32 25.76
CA SER A 483 -15.26 16.47 26.43
C SER A 483 -14.13 17.09 25.60
N LEU A 484 -13.93 18.39 25.76
CA LEU A 484 -12.84 19.14 25.13
C LEU A 484 -11.69 19.31 26.13
N SER A 485 -10.45 19.29 25.64
CA SER A 485 -9.24 19.50 26.46
C SER A 485 -8.75 20.93 26.33
N ALA A 486 -9.09 21.81 27.28
CA ALA A 486 -8.65 23.22 27.26
C ALA A 486 -7.13 23.38 27.13
N SER A 487 -6.35 22.58 27.85
CA SER A 487 -4.87 22.60 27.83
C SER A 487 -4.22 22.16 26.50
N LYS A 488 -4.97 21.53 25.59
CA LYS A 488 -4.48 21.06 24.29
C LYS A 488 -5.11 21.80 23.12
N SER A 489 -6.25 22.43 23.35
CA SER A 489 -6.82 23.41 22.45
C SER A 489 -5.97 24.68 22.45
N PHE A 490 -6.06 25.47 21.39
CA PHE A 490 -5.41 26.78 21.35
C PHE A 490 -6.19 27.75 20.46
N ALA A 491 -6.03 29.05 20.72
CA ALA A 491 -6.59 30.10 19.89
C ALA A 491 -5.57 31.16 19.48
N PHE A 492 -5.90 31.88 18.41
CA PHE A 492 -5.18 33.06 17.96
C PHE A 492 -6.13 34.07 17.32
N GLN A 493 -5.81 35.36 17.49
CA GLN A 493 -6.57 36.45 16.89
C GLN A 493 -5.68 37.42 16.13
N TYR A 494 -6.18 37.83 14.97
CA TYR A 494 -5.72 38.99 14.22
C TYR A 494 -6.68 40.16 14.46
N CYS A 495 -6.13 41.35 14.69
CA CYS A 495 -6.89 42.59 14.70
C CYS A 495 -6.27 43.59 13.70
N LYS A 496 -7.06 44.53 13.21
CA LYS A 496 -6.49 45.70 12.52
C LYS A 496 -5.89 46.63 13.57
N ALA A 497 -4.61 46.98 13.41
CA ALA A 497 -3.93 47.94 14.28
C ALA A 497 -3.52 49.17 13.44
N PRO A 498 -3.71 50.41 13.94
CA PRO A 498 -3.29 51.62 13.23
C PRO A 498 -1.78 51.56 12.90
N GLY A 499 -1.41 51.83 11.64
CA GLY A 499 -0.02 51.84 11.19
C GLY A 499 0.67 50.48 11.05
N LYS A 500 -0.01 49.35 11.29
CA LYS A 500 0.51 47.99 11.07
C LYS A 500 -0.38 47.23 10.10
N SER A 501 0.20 46.26 9.38
CA SER A 501 -0.59 45.35 8.53
C SER A 501 -1.57 44.51 9.35
N PHE A 502 -1.23 44.15 10.59
CA PHE A 502 -2.12 43.56 11.59
C PHE A 502 -1.54 43.66 13.01
N GLY A 503 -2.41 43.64 14.02
CA GLY A 503 -2.11 43.44 15.43
C GLY A 503 -2.45 42.03 15.89
N ARG A 504 -1.94 41.66 17.07
CA ARG A 504 -2.11 40.33 17.69
C ARG A 504 -2.68 40.53 19.08
N VAL A 505 -3.72 39.78 19.40
CA VAL A 505 -4.41 39.90 20.70
C VAL A 505 -4.71 38.48 21.19
N ASP A 506 -4.77 38.32 22.50
CA ASP A 506 -5.38 37.13 23.09
C ASP A 506 -6.90 37.26 22.96
N PRO A 507 -7.58 36.37 22.20
CA PRO A 507 -9.02 36.44 22.08
C PRO A 507 -9.77 36.14 23.39
N GLY A 508 -9.09 35.66 24.44
CA GLY A 508 -9.69 35.43 25.75
C GLY A 508 -10.75 34.33 25.74
N ILE A 509 -10.64 33.37 24.81
CA ILE A 509 -11.62 32.30 24.62
C ILE A 509 -11.61 31.34 25.80
N LYS A 510 -12.81 30.91 26.22
CA LYS A 510 -13.01 29.98 27.33
C LYS A 510 -13.79 28.75 26.88
N ILE A 511 -13.48 27.60 27.48
CA ILE A 511 -14.24 26.35 27.38
C ILE A 511 -14.88 26.12 28.74
N LEU A 512 -16.20 26.24 28.85
CA LEU A 512 -16.93 26.03 30.11
C LEU A 512 -16.33 26.83 31.29
N GLY A 513 -15.83 28.05 31.02
CA GLY A 513 -15.20 28.93 32.00
C GLY A 513 -13.67 28.81 32.11
N GLU A 514 -13.06 27.74 31.61
CA GLU A 514 -11.59 27.55 31.60
C GLU A 514 -10.96 28.23 30.38
N ALA A 515 -9.96 29.10 30.58
CA ALA A 515 -9.29 29.80 29.48
C ALA A 515 -8.39 28.85 28.66
N ILE A 516 -8.43 28.99 27.33
CA ILE A 516 -7.55 28.21 26.44
C ILE A 516 -6.23 28.93 26.16
N PRO A 517 -5.11 28.21 26.01
CA PRO A 517 -3.83 28.78 25.64
C PRO A 517 -3.88 29.58 24.33
N GLN A 518 -3.25 30.75 24.34
CA GLN A 518 -2.98 31.52 23.12
C GLN A 518 -1.74 30.95 22.41
N ALA A 519 -1.80 30.83 21.08
CA ALA A 519 -0.63 30.45 20.28
C ALA A 519 0.45 31.55 20.35
N ARG A 520 1.70 31.18 20.63
CA ARG A 520 2.84 32.11 20.68
C ARG A 520 3.44 32.37 19.30
N PRO A 521 4.13 33.50 19.07
CA PRO A 521 4.76 33.83 17.76
C PRO A 521 5.76 32.78 17.24
N GLU A 522 6.42 32.09 18.15
CA GLU A 522 7.38 31.02 17.90
C GLU A 522 6.71 29.66 17.65
N ASP A 523 5.41 29.52 17.95
CA ASP A 523 4.71 28.25 17.85
C ASP A 523 4.55 27.83 16.39
N VAL A 524 4.90 26.56 16.16
CA VAL A 524 4.64 25.83 14.93
C VAL A 524 3.73 24.68 15.31
N LEU A 525 2.46 24.85 14.97
CA LEU A 525 1.39 23.94 15.31
C LEU A 525 1.33 22.83 14.26
N THR A 526 0.90 21.64 14.65
CA THR A 526 0.73 20.53 13.70
C THR A 526 -0.75 20.34 13.43
N TYR A 527 -1.16 20.53 12.18
CA TYR A 527 -2.52 20.28 11.73
C TYR A 527 -2.49 19.29 10.56
N LEU A 528 -3.19 18.15 10.72
CA LEU A 528 -3.27 17.08 9.71
C LEU A 528 -1.89 16.65 9.15
N GLY A 529 -0.88 16.60 10.02
CA GLY A 529 0.48 16.19 9.67
C GLY A 529 1.33 17.24 8.95
N VAL A 530 0.87 18.49 8.88
CA VAL A 530 1.60 19.62 8.31
C VAL A 530 1.85 20.68 9.38
N SER A 531 3.01 21.32 9.31
CA SER A 531 3.38 22.42 10.18
C SER A 531 2.68 23.72 9.75
N VAL A 532 1.88 24.29 10.63
CA VAL A 532 1.17 25.56 10.45
C VAL A 532 1.70 26.55 11.49
N SER A 533 2.20 27.68 11.04
CA SER A 533 2.51 28.82 11.88
C SER A 533 1.48 29.90 11.57
N PRO A 534 0.49 30.13 12.46
CA PRO A 534 -0.50 31.17 12.25
C PRO A 534 0.19 32.50 11.93
N TRP A 535 1.13 32.89 12.79
CA TRP A 535 1.73 34.22 12.81
C TRP A 535 2.64 34.58 11.62
N ARG A 536 3.22 33.60 10.92
CA ARG A 536 4.17 33.84 9.81
C ARG A 536 3.55 33.57 8.45
N ASP A 537 3.66 32.34 7.98
CA ASP A 537 3.42 32.00 6.57
C ASP A 537 2.17 31.13 6.38
N GLY A 538 1.36 30.91 7.43
CA GLY A 538 0.34 29.86 7.40
C GLY A 538 1.04 28.50 7.38
N VAL A 539 0.95 27.76 6.28
CA VAL A 539 1.70 26.49 6.14
C VAL A 539 3.20 26.73 6.00
N THR A 540 4.02 26.17 6.89
CA THR A 540 5.49 26.40 6.94
C THR A 540 6.31 25.12 6.76
N LEU A 541 7.51 25.28 6.19
CA LEU A 541 8.52 24.22 6.04
C LEU A 541 9.80 24.50 6.84
N LYS A 542 9.71 25.36 7.86
CA LYS A 542 10.84 25.66 8.75
C LYS A 542 11.41 24.37 9.36
N GLY A 543 12.73 24.19 9.29
CA GLY A 543 13.41 22.98 9.79
C GLY A 543 13.19 21.70 8.98
N PHE A 544 12.46 21.75 7.85
CA PHE A 544 12.15 20.55 7.06
C PHE A 544 13.41 19.88 6.48
N GLU A 545 14.35 20.65 5.93
CA GLU A 545 15.62 20.12 5.41
C GLU A 545 16.42 19.38 6.49
N GLY A 546 16.45 19.92 7.71
CA GLY A 546 17.07 19.28 8.88
C GLY A 546 16.38 17.96 9.26
N ARG A 547 15.04 17.93 9.25
CA ARG A 547 14.25 16.70 9.48
C ARG A 547 14.52 15.62 8.41
N VAL A 548 14.66 16.02 7.14
CA VAL A 548 15.05 15.11 6.05
C VAL A 548 16.45 14.55 6.31
N GLY A 549 17.43 15.41 6.61
CA GLY A 549 18.80 14.99 6.92
C GLY A 549 18.89 14.03 8.11
N GLU A 550 18.18 14.33 9.19
CA GLU A 550 18.06 13.49 10.39
C GLU A 550 17.49 12.11 10.05
N ALA A 551 16.38 12.07 9.31
CA ALA A 551 15.74 10.82 8.97
C ALA A 551 16.61 9.93 8.06
N LEU A 552 17.32 10.55 7.10
CA LEU A 552 18.29 9.86 6.26
C LEU A 552 19.49 9.33 7.06
N ARG A 553 19.95 10.07 8.08
CA ARG A 553 21.02 9.59 8.97
C ARG A 553 20.57 8.37 9.78
N ARG A 554 19.36 8.41 10.35
CA ARG A 554 18.77 7.27 11.07
C ARG A 554 18.61 6.05 10.16
N LEU A 555 18.08 6.25 8.94
CA LEU A 555 17.97 5.19 7.92
C LEU A 555 19.34 4.59 7.57
N LYS A 556 20.38 5.42 7.47
CA LYS A 556 21.75 4.96 7.21
C LYS A 556 22.30 4.13 8.36
N ALA A 557 21.97 4.47 9.61
CA ALA A 557 22.42 3.74 10.80
C ALA A 557 21.80 2.33 10.94
N LEU A 558 20.67 2.07 10.29
CA LEU A 558 20.04 0.74 10.30
C LEU A 558 20.97 -0.35 9.76
N ALA A 559 20.97 -1.53 10.39
CA ALA A 559 21.69 -2.72 9.95
C ALA A 559 21.00 -3.41 8.75
N LEU A 560 20.74 -2.64 7.68
CA LEU A 560 20.10 -3.08 6.45
C LEU A 560 21.05 -2.97 5.26
N LYS A 561 20.79 -3.77 4.22
CA LYS A 561 21.52 -3.69 2.95
C LYS A 561 21.21 -2.37 2.24
N PRO A 562 22.14 -1.83 1.42
CA PRO A 562 21.94 -0.57 0.70
C PRO A 562 20.64 -0.53 -0.11
N GLU A 563 20.33 -1.60 -0.84
CA GLU A 563 19.12 -1.72 -1.64
C GLU A 563 17.82 -1.67 -0.81
N GLN A 564 17.84 -2.22 0.40
CA GLN A 564 16.70 -2.21 1.31
C GLN A 564 16.45 -0.80 1.85
N LYS A 565 17.52 -0.08 2.18
CA LYS A 565 17.46 1.33 2.59
C LYS A 565 16.93 2.21 1.46
N LEU A 566 17.38 1.97 0.23
CA LEU A 566 16.87 2.66 -0.95
C LEU A 566 15.37 2.38 -1.19
N LEU A 567 14.91 1.16 -0.92
CA LEU A 567 13.49 0.82 -1.01
C LEU A 567 12.65 1.56 0.03
N ILE A 568 13.08 1.58 1.30
CA ILE A 568 12.41 2.34 2.37
C ILE A 568 12.36 3.83 2.04
N LEU A 569 13.45 4.39 1.50
CA LEU A 569 13.47 5.77 1.04
C LEU A 569 12.36 6.02 0.01
N LYS A 570 12.32 5.20 -1.06
CA LYS A 570 11.40 5.36 -2.19
C LYS A 570 9.93 5.13 -1.83
N GLU A 571 9.65 4.06 -1.08
CA GLU A 571 8.29 3.60 -0.80
C GLU A 571 7.64 4.31 0.39
N ASN A 572 8.43 4.81 1.35
CA ASN A 572 7.90 5.33 2.62
C ASN A 572 8.28 6.79 2.87
N LEU A 573 9.58 7.09 2.99
CA LEU A 573 10.04 8.42 3.41
C LEU A 573 9.69 9.48 2.36
N MET A 574 9.95 9.19 1.08
CA MET A 574 9.69 10.15 0.03
C MET A 574 8.20 10.45 -0.14
N SER A 575 7.33 9.46 0.05
CA SER A 575 5.88 9.65 0.01
C SER A 575 5.39 10.48 1.20
N HIS A 576 5.95 10.26 2.40
CA HIS A 576 5.64 11.06 3.60
C HIS A 576 5.99 12.54 3.41
N TRP A 577 7.18 12.83 2.86
CA TRP A 577 7.61 14.19 2.57
C TRP A 577 6.85 14.84 1.41
N GLN A 578 6.48 14.06 0.39
CA GLN A 578 5.68 14.56 -0.74
C GLN A 578 4.39 15.22 -0.26
N TYR A 579 3.70 14.63 0.72
CA TYR A 579 2.47 15.18 1.28
C TYR A 579 2.68 16.59 1.86
N GLN A 580 3.67 16.76 2.76
CA GLN A 580 4.00 18.05 3.36
C GLN A 580 4.42 19.09 2.31
N LEU A 581 5.25 18.69 1.34
CA LEU A 581 5.71 19.58 0.27
C LEU A 581 4.57 20.02 -0.66
N THR A 582 3.62 19.13 -0.95
CA THR A 582 2.46 19.45 -1.81
C THR A 582 1.52 20.44 -1.11
N ALA A 583 1.25 20.23 0.18
CA ALA A 583 0.41 21.12 0.98
C ALA A 583 1.02 22.53 1.11
N ALA A 584 2.32 22.63 1.37
CA ALA A 584 3.02 23.90 1.55
C ALA A 584 3.28 24.67 0.25
N GLY A 585 3.55 23.98 -0.86
CA GLY A 585 3.82 24.63 -2.16
C GLY A 585 5.11 25.44 -2.23
N PRO A 586 6.28 24.86 -1.89
CA PRO A 586 7.54 25.58 -1.82
C PRO A 586 8.09 26.07 -3.17
N THR A 587 9.08 26.95 -3.09
CA THR A 587 9.83 27.44 -4.26
C THR A 587 10.66 26.32 -4.91
N ARG A 588 10.98 26.52 -6.19
CA ARG A 588 11.82 25.57 -6.95
C ARG A 588 13.22 25.42 -6.33
N ALA A 589 13.78 26.51 -5.81
CA ALA A 589 15.09 26.51 -5.16
C ALA A 589 15.09 25.64 -3.89
N PHE A 590 14.02 25.71 -3.09
CA PHE A 590 13.84 24.84 -1.92
C PHE A 590 13.76 23.37 -2.32
N LEU A 591 12.93 23.03 -3.31
CA LEU A 591 12.81 21.65 -3.80
C LEU A 591 14.14 21.08 -4.31
N LYS A 592 14.93 21.89 -5.02
CA LYS A 592 16.28 21.52 -5.47
C LYS A 592 17.23 21.18 -4.32
N ARG A 593 17.16 21.92 -3.21
CA ARG A 593 18.00 21.63 -2.02
C ARG A 593 17.62 20.31 -1.37
N VAL A 594 16.32 20.05 -1.20
CA VAL A 594 15.83 18.75 -0.68
C VAL A 594 16.26 17.60 -1.60
N ASP A 595 16.08 17.74 -2.92
CA ASP A 595 16.52 16.77 -3.92
C ASP A 595 18.06 16.56 -3.87
N SER A 596 18.83 17.62 -3.60
CA SER A 596 20.27 17.54 -3.41
C SER A 596 20.67 16.73 -2.19
N ILE A 597 20.00 16.94 -1.05
CA ILE A 597 20.22 16.18 0.21
C ILE A 597 19.98 14.69 -0.04
N ILE A 598 18.84 14.33 -0.65
CA ILE A 598 18.48 12.94 -0.93
C ILE A 598 19.46 12.28 -1.90
N ARG A 599 19.87 13.00 -2.96
CA ARG A 599 20.82 12.49 -3.95
C ARG A 599 22.23 12.35 -3.37
N SER A 600 22.68 13.29 -2.55
CA SER A 600 23.97 13.22 -1.85
C SER A 600 24.02 11.98 -0.96
N TRP A 601 22.99 11.78 -0.13
CA TRP A 601 22.85 10.59 0.70
C TRP A 601 22.80 9.29 -0.13
N THR A 602 22.08 9.29 -1.26
CA THR A 602 21.99 8.11 -2.12
C THR A 602 23.33 7.76 -2.76
N LYS A 603 24.11 8.77 -3.18
CA LYS A 603 25.48 8.58 -3.69
C LYS A 603 26.37 7.95 -2.64
N GLU A 604 26.30 8.45 -1.41
CA GLU A 604 27.07 7.91 -0.29
C GLU A 604 26.67 6.46 0.03
N LEU A 605 25.36 6.20 0.16
CA LEU A 605 24.81 4.87 0.45
C LEU A 605 25.28 3.81 -0.57
N LEU A 606 25.27 4.19 -1.85
CA LEU A 606 25.60 3.30 -2.97
C LEU A 606 27.07 3.38 -3.37
N ARG A 607 27.92 4.10 -2.60
CA ARG A 607 29.35 4.28 -2.90
C ARG A 607 29.61 4.77 -4.33
N LEU A 608 28.78 5.70 -4.80
CA LEU A 608 28.89 6.32 -6.11
C LEU A 608 29.72 7.62 -6.00
N PRO A 609 30.60 7.92 -6.96
CA PRO A 609 31.35 9.17 -6.97
C PRO A 609 30.45 10.41 -6.93
N SER A 610 30.93 11.51 -6.34
CA SER A 610 30.21 12.79 -6.29
C SER A 610 29.88 13.32 -7.69
N SER A 611 30.71 13.02 -8.70
CA SER A 611 30.52 13.35 -10.12
C SER A 611 29.45 12.51 -10.84
N THR A 612 28.86 11.50 -10.17
CA THR A 612 27.81 10.67 -10.77
C THR A 612 26.61 11.51 -11.20
N THR A 613 26.17 11.29 -12.43
CA THR A 613 25.08 12.00 -13.08
C THR A 613 23.77 11.91 -12.29
N THR A 614 23.10 13.06 -12.15
CA THR A 614 21.76 13.15 -11.54
C THR A 614 20.73 12.28 -12.26
N TRP A 615 20.90 12.07 -13.57
CA TRP A 615 19.91 11.38 -14.38
C TRP A 615 19.82 9.87 -14.12
N LEU A 616 20.88 9.25 -13.57
CA LEU A 616 20.83 7.87 -13.06
C LEU A 616 19.74 7.72 -12.00
N PHE A 617 19.60 8.72 -11.12
CA PHE A 617 18.69 8.66 -9.99
C PHE A 617 17.24 8.81 -10.43
N TYR A 618 16.94 9.76 -11.32
CA TYR A 618 15.55 10.10 -11.70
C TYR A 618 15.01 9.30 -12.89
N SER A 619 15.88 8.77 -13.76
CA SER A 619 15.42 7.95 -14.89
C SER A 619 14.70 6.70 -14.40
N ARG A 620 13.68 6.26 -15.13
CA ARG A 620 12.86 5.11 -14.73
C ARG A 620 13.71 3.84 -14.63
N CYS A 621 13.35 2.93 -13.73
CA CYS A 621 13.94 1.58 -13.72
C CYS A 621 13.77 0.86 -15.05
N ALA A 622 12.67 1.11 -15.77
CA ALA A 622 12.47 0.56 -17.12
C ALA A 622 13.48 1.06 -18.16
N ASP A 623 14.16 2.17 -17.91
CA ASP A 623 15.15 2.79 -18.80
C ASP A 623 16.57 2.73 -18.23
N GLY A 624 16.82 1.89 -17.21
CA GLY A 624 18.14 1.70 -16.63
C GLY A 624 18.52 2.63 -15.46
N GLY A 625 17.59 3.46 -14.97
CA GLY A 625 17.80 4.33 -13.80
C GLY A 625 17.24 3.78 -12.48
N LEU A 626 17.44 4.50 -11.38
CA LEU A 626 16.94 4.13 -10.05
C LEU A 626 15.48 4.50 -9.81
N GLY A 627 14.89 5.38 -10.62
CA GLY A 627 13.50 5.80 -10.51
C GLY A 627 13.16 6.52 -9.19
N LEU A 628 14.10 7.28 -8.64
CA LEU A 628 13.83 8.23 -7.56
C LEU A 628 12.93 9.35 -8.07
N GLN A 629 12.07 9.84 -7.19
CA GLN A 629 11.24 10.99 -7.49
C GLN A 629 12.07 12.28 -7.43
N CYS A 630 12.00 13.08 -8.50
CA CYS A 630 12.52 14.44 -8.52
C CYS A 630 11.44 15.37 -7.95
N TYR A 631 11.63 15.92 -6.75
CA TYR A 631 10.61 16.79 -6.15
C TYR A 631 10.44 18.10 -6.91
N GLU A 632 11.54 18.66 -7.45
CA GLU A 632 11.53 19.84 -8.30
C GLU A 632 10.48 19.73 -9.43
N ASP A 633 10.37 18.56 -10.05
CA ASP A 633 9.48 18.31 -11.17
C ASP A 633 8.12 17.73 -10.76
N SER A 634 8.08 16.96 -9.67
CA SER A 634 6.90 16.20 -9.26
C SER A 634 5.95 16.96 -8.35
N ILE A 635 6.46 17.75 -7.41
CA ILE A 635 5.62 18.53 -6.47
C ILE A 635 4.71 19.52 -7.19
N PRO A 636 5.19 20.31 -8.19
CA PRO A 636 4.31 21.17 -8.98
C PRO A 636 3.16 20.41 -9.64
N ARG A 637 3.40 19.20 -10.16
CA ARG A 637 2.34 18.37 -10.75
C ARG A 637 1.31 17.90 -9.71
N TYR A 638 1.76 17.54 -8.51
CA TYR A 638 0.83 17.17 -7.45
C TYR A 638 -0.02 18.36 -7.00
N ILE A 639 0.58 19.56 -6.90
CA ILE A 639 -0.16 20.80 -6.61
C ILE A 639 -1.23 21.04 -7.67
N LEU A 640 -0.91 20.91 -8.96
CA LEU A 640 -1.89 21.06 -10.05
C LEU A 640 -3.02 20.02 -9.96
N SER A 641 -2.68 18.76 -9.71
CA SER A 641 -3.67 17.69 -9.57
C SER A 641 -4.61 17.93 -8.39
N GLN A 642 -4.08 18.39 -7.25
CA GLN A 642 -4.91 18.72 -6.09
C GLN A 642 -5.70 20.01 -6.28
N GLY A 643 -5.14 21.02 -6.95
CA GLY A 643 -5.84 22.25 -7.30
C GLY A 643 -7.01 22.01 -8.24
N LEU A 644 -6.87 21.09 -9.20
CA LEU A 644 -7.98 20.70 -10.08
C LEU A 644 -9.12 20.06 -9.28
N LYS A 645 -8.79 19.18 -8.33
CA LYS A 645 -9.78 18.56 -7.41
C LYS A 645 -10.45 19.58 -6.50
N LEU A 646 -9.72 20.62 -6.09
CA LEU A 646 -10.26 21.69 -5.26
C LEU A 646 -11.29 22.53 -6.05
N ARG A 647 -10.97 22.91 -7.29
CA ARG A 647 -11.85 23.67 -8.19
C ARG A 647 -13.06 22.90 -8.73
N THR A 648 -12.92 21.58 -8.86
CA THR A 648 -14.01 20.70 -9.32
C THR A 648 -14.78 20.06 -8.15
N SER A 649 -14.49 20.49 -6.92
CA SER A 649 -15.17 20.01 -5.73
C SER A 649 -16.66 20.35 -5.77
N LYS A 650 -17.50 19.48 -5.20
CA LYS A 650 -18.93 19.76 -5.01
C LYS A 650 -19.18 20.82 -3.94
N ASP A 651 -18.19 21.06 -3.08
CA ASP A 651 -18.22 22.02 -2.00
C ASP A 651 -17.91 23.44 -2.52
N ALA A 652 -18.87 24.37 -2.36
CA ALA A 652 -18.75 25.75 -2.80
C ALA A 652 -17.52 26.47 -2.23
N LEU A 653 -17.25 26.32 -0.92
CA LEU A 653 -16.07 26.94 -0.29
C LEU A 653 -14.77 26.40 -0.88
N CYS A 654 -14.70 25.09 -1.13
CA CYS A 654 -13.53 24.50 -1.79
C CYS A 654 -13.28 25.14 -3.16
N ARG A 655 -14.34 25.32 -3.96
CA ARG A 655 -14.23 25.97 -5.28
C ARG A 655 -13.79 27.43 -5.14
N ALA A 656 -14.41 28.18 -4.24
CA ALA A 656 -14.07 29.57 -3.96
C ALA A 656 -12.59 29.75 -3.54
N VAL A 657 -12.09 28.90 -2.64
CA VAL A 657 -10.66 28.88 -2.27
C VAL A 657 -9.79 28.47 -3.47
N GLY A 658 -10.23 27.48 -4.25
CA GLY A 658 -9.58 27.05 -5.50
C GLY A 658 -9.55 28.12 -6.61
N GLU A 659 -10.38 29.14 -6.49
CA GLU A 659 -10.54 30.26 -7.43
C GLU A 659 -9.95 31.57 -6.92
N SER A 660 -9.64 31.68 -5.62
CA SER A 660 -8.95 32.84 -5.04
C SER A 660 -7.68 33.23 -5.81
N ASP A 661 -7.43 34.53 -5.93
CA ASP A 661 -6.31 35.07 -6.71
C ASP A 661 -4.97 34.47 -6.30
N HIS A 662 -4.72 34.43 -4.99
CA HIS A 662 -3.48 33.89 -4.43
C HIS A 662 -3.27 32.42 -4.80
N TYR A 663 -4.31 31.59 -4.65
CA TYR A 663 -4.21 30.18 -4.95
C TYR A 663 -4.12 29.92 -6.46
N THR A 664 -4.84 30.70 -7.27
CA THR A 664 -4.74 30.69 -8.74
C THR A 664 -3.34 31.06 -9.20
N GLU A 665 -2.71 32.09 -8.63
CA GLU A 665 -1.32 32.47 -8.91
C GLU A 665 -0.35 31.32 -8.57
N ARG A 666 -0.55 30.66 -7.42
CA ARG A 666 0.23 29.47 -7.02
C ARG A 666 0.09 28.33 -8.05
N LEU A 667 -1.12 28.11 -8.58
CA LEU A 667 -1.37 27.09 -9.60
C LEU A 667 -0.75 27.47 -10.96
N GLN A 668 -0.88 28.72 -11.40
CA GLN A 668 -0.20 29.21 -12.60
C GLN A 668 1.33 29.08 -12.47
N ASN A 669 1.89 29.40 -11.30
CA ASN A 669 3.30 29.20 -10.98
C ASN A 669 3.72 27.72 -11.07
N ALA A 670 2.88 26.80 -10.61
CA ALA A 670 3.11 25.37 -10.77
C ALA A 670 3.00 24.92 -12.23
N ALA A 671 2.03 25.45 -12.98
CA ALA A 671 1.77 25.14 -14.39
C ALA A 671 2.94 25.58 -15.28
N ARG A 672 3.44 26.80 -15.09
CA ARG A 672 4.66 27.32 -15.76
C ARG A 672 5.87 26.39 -15.55
N LYS A 673 6.06 25.87 -14.33
CA LYS A 673 7.16 24.94 -14.01
C LYS A 673 7.00 23.60 -14.75
N VAL A 674 5.77 23.12 -14.89
CA VAL A 674 5.45 21.83 -15.55
C VAL A 674 5.34 21.98 -17.08
N ARG A 675 5.30 23.22 -17.59
CA ARG A 675 5.06 23.57 -19.01
C ARG A 675 3.71 23.05 -19.48
N VAL A 676 2.66 23.43 -18.76
CA VAL A 676 1.25 23.24 -19.11
C VAL A 676 0.52 24.55 -18.87
N GLU A 677 -0.58 24.77 -19.57
CA GLU A 677 -1.49 25.87 -19.31
C GLU A 677 -2.34 25.59 -18.06
N TRP A 678 -2.82 26.65 -17.42
CA TRP A 678 -3.74 26.57 -16.30
C TRP A 678 -5.01 27.40 -16.60
N PRO A 679 -6.23 26.85 -16.41
CA PRO A 679 -6.54 25.50 -15.93
C PRO A 679 -6.07 24.37 -16.87
N SER A 680 -5.75 23.20 -16.30
CA SER A 680 -5.28 22.05 -17.07
C SER A 680 -6.13 20.81 -16.82
N SER A 681 -6.24 19.93 -17.80
CA SER A 681 -6.89 18.62 -17.61
C SER A 681 -5.97 17.63 -16.92
N GLU A 682 -6.54 16.63 -16.22
CA GLU A 682 -5.76 15.55 -15.60
C GLU A 682 -4.95 14.75 -16.64
N LYS A 683 -5.47 14.64 -17.86
CA LYS A 683 -4.76 14.03 -19.00
C LYS A 683 -3.51 14.83 -19.37
N GLU A 684 -3.58 16.16 -19.42
CA GLU A 684 -2.41 17.01 -19.72
C GLU A 684 -1.35 16.96 -18.63
N ILE A 685 -1.76 16.99 -17.35
CA ILE A 685 -0.84 16.82 -16.21
C ILE A 685 -0.13 15.45 -16.29
N THR A 686 -0.86 14.40 -16.67
CA THR A 686 -0.31 13.05 -16.87
C THR A 686 0.64 12.98 -18.06
N LYS A 687 0.30 13.61 -19.19
CA LYS A 687 1.22 13.75 -20.34
C LYS A 687 2.50 14.48 -19.94
N ALA A 688 2.41 15.52 -19.12
CA ALA A 688 3.58 16.25 -18.63
C ALA A 688 4.51 15.37 -17.77
N LYS A 689 3.96 14.52 -16.89
CA LYS A 689 4.74 13.50 -16.16
C LYS A 689 5.52 12.59 -17.12
N HIS A 690 4.87 12.11 -18.19
CA HIS A 690 5.54 11.26 -19.17
C HIS A 690 6.60 12.02 -19.99
N ARG A 691 6.35 13.29 -20.34
CA ARG A 691 7.36 14.16 -20.99
C ARG A 691 8.59 14.33 -20.12
N GLN A 692 8.43 14.65 -18.83
CA GLN A 692 9.54 14.79 -17.87
C GLN A 692 10.34 13.48 -17.74
N GLN A 693 9.66 12.34 -17.55
CA GLN A 693 10.32 11.03 -17.45
C GLN A 693 11.13 10.68 -18.71
N LYS A 694 10.60 10.96 -19.91
CA LYS A 694 11.35 10.81 -21.17
C LYS A 694 12.51 11.81 -21.25
N GLY A 695 12.33 13.02 -20.73
CA GLY A 695 13.34 14.07 -20.66
C GLY A 695 14.58 13.65 -19.87
N TYR A 696 14.43 12.95 -18.74
CA TYR A 696 15.57 12.47 -17.94
C TYR A 696 16.47 11.53 -18.72
N LEU A 697 15.90 10.56 -19.43
CA LEU A 697 16.66 9.62 -20.25
C LEU A 697 17.38 10.33 -21.41
N ARG A 698 16.70 11.28 -22.06
CA ARG A 698 17.29 12.10 -23.13
C ARG A 698 18.47 12.91 -22.60
N ALA A 699 18.28 13.61 -21.48
CA ALA A 699 19.33 14.39 -20.81
C ALA A 699 20.52 13.52 -20.40
N TRP A 700 20.27 12.30 -19.90
CA TRP A 700 21.33 11.34 -19.60
C TRP A 700 22.11 10.96 -20.85
N SER A 701 21.40 10.63 -21.94
CA SER A 701 22.02 10.16 -23.18
C SER A 701 22.89 11.20 -23.89
N MET A 702 22.62 12.50 -23.66
CA MET A 702 23.41 13.60 -24.23
C MET A 702 24.75 13.81 -23.52
N LEU A 703 25.00 13.18 -22.38
CA LEU A 703 26.27 13.31 -21.67
C LEU A 703 27.40 12.57 -22.41
N LYS A 704 28.45 13.29 -22.81
CA LYS A 704 29.59 12.75 -23.58
C LYS A 704 30.22 11.48 -22.97
N ALA A 705 30.38 11.43 -21.65
CA ALA A 705 30.97 10.30 -20.94
C ALA A 705 29.93 9.37 -20.31
N GLN A 706 29.11 9.90 -19.40
CA GLN A 706 28.17 9.11 -18.60
C GLN A 706 26.87 8.75 -19.36
N GLY A 707 26.66 9.31 -20.56
CA GLY A 707 25.51 9.01 -21.42
C GLY A 707 25.74 7.87 -22.41
N LYS A 708 26.99 7.40 -22.54
CA LYS A 708 27.35 6.33 -23.48
C LYS A 708 26.54 5.07 -23.18
N ALA A 709 25.83 4.61 -24.21
CA ALA A 709 25.01 3.40 -24.24
C ALA A 709 23.73 3.38 -23.40
N VAL A 710 23.37 4.50 -22.77
CA VAL A 710 22.16 4.58 -21.93
C VAL A 710 20.90 4.22 -22.72
N GLN A 711 20.84 4.58 -24.02
CA GLN A 711 19.74 4.23 -24.91
C GLN A 711 19.54 2.72 -25.09
N SER A 712 20.59 1.91 -24.92
CA SER A 712 20.50 0.45 -25.05
C SER A 712 19.66 -0.19 -23.94
N PHE A 713 19.44 0.50 -22.82
CA PHE A 713 18.62 0.02 -21.71
C PHE A 713 17.16 0.50 -21.78
N ARG A 714 16.81 1.33 -22.76
CA ARG A 714 15.48 1.95 -22.85
C ARG A 714 14.39 0.91 -23.03
N GLY A 715 13.44 0.86 -22.08
CA GLY A 715 12.32 -0.07 -22.12
C GLY A 715 12.70 -1.55 -21.99
N ASP A 716 13.93 -1.87 -21.60
CA ASP A 716 14.38 -3.25 -21.40
C ASP A 716 13.93 -3.76 -20.02
N GLY A 717 12.68 -4.22 -19.94
CA GLY A 717 12.10 -4.74 -18.71
C GLY A 717 12.73 -6.04 -18.19
N ILE A 718 13.55 -6.73 -19.00
CA ILE A 718 14.27 -7.94 -18.60
C ILE A 718 15.66 -7.57 -18.09
N GLY A 719 16.47 -6.88 -18.89
CA GLY A 719 17.84 -6.50 -18.50
C GLY A 719 17.90 -5.50 -17.36
N ASN A 720 16.85 -4.70 -17.17
CA ASN A 720 16.74 -3.77 -16.04
C ASN A 720 16.05 -4.37 -14.79
N CYS A 721 15.74 -5.67 -14.77
CA CYS A 721 14.94 -6.25 -13.70
C CYS A 721 15.57 -6.08 -12.30
N TRP A 722 16.90 -6.13 -12.20
CA TRP A 722 17.65 -5.95 -10.96
C TRP A 722 17.54 -4.54 -10.35
N LEU A 723 17.10 -3.54 -11.12
CA LEU A 723 16.81 -2.19 -10.59
C LEU A 723 15.46 -2.14 -9.86
N ARG A 724 14.53 -3.03 -10.23
CA ARG A 724 13.21 -3.14 -9.57
C ARG A 724 13.23 -4.13 -8.42
N ASP A 725 13.95 -5.24 -8.61
CA ASP A 725 14.20 -6.24 -7.60
C ASP A 725 15.72 -6.37 -7.37
N PRO A 726 16.28 -5.55 -6.47
CA PRO A 726 17.70 -5.61 -6.16
C PRO A 726 18.14 -6.93 -5.50
N SER A 727 17.21 -7.78 -5.03
CA SER A 727 17.56 -9.07 -4.42
C SER A 727 18.18 -10.05 -5.42
N LEU A 728 18.00 -9.80 -6.71
CA LEU A 728 18.60 -10.54 -7.82
C LEU A 728 20.14 -10.42 -7.88
N LEU A 729 20.73 -9.44 -7.19
CA LEU A 729 22.18 -9.26 -7.09
C LEU A 729 22.61 -9.17 -5.63
N LYS A 730 23.82 -9.67 -5.33
CA LYS A 730 24.50 -9.34 -4.07
C LYS A 730 24.73 -7.83 -4.02
N SER A 731 24.65 -7.21 -2.84
CA SER A 731 24.74 -5.74 -2.68
C SER A 731 26.02 -5.14 -3.27
N SER A 732 27.16 -5.84 -3.18
CA SER A 732 28.41 -5.41 -3.82
C SER A 732 28.30 -5.39 -5.34
N ARG A 733 27.75 -6.45 -5.94
CA ARG A 733 27.49 -6.54 -7.38
C ARG A 733 26.48 -5.48 -7.84
N LEU A 734 25.47 -5.17 -7.05
CA LEU A 734 24.51 -4.11 -7.34
C LEU A 734 25.22 -2.74 -7.46
N ILE A 735 26.09 -2.41 -6.50
CA ILE A 735 26.86 -1.16 -6.52
C ILE A 735 27.74 -1.09 -7.76
N THR A 736 28.50 -2.15 -8.06
CA THR A 736 29.34 -2.18 -9.27
C THR A 736 28.50 -2.14 -10.54
N ALA A 737 27.34 -2.80 -10.60
CA ALA A 737 26.42 -2.71 -11.72
C ALA A 737 25.94 -1.28 -11.97
N LEU A 738 25.65 -0.52 -10.90
CA LEU A 738 25.28 0.90 -11.00
C LEU A 738 26.46 1.77 -11.46
N GLN A 739 27.67 1.50 -10.98
CA GLN A 739 28.89 2.19 -11.44
C GLN A 739 29.15 1.93 -12.93
N MET A 740 28.96 0.68 -13.39
CA MET A 740 29.04 0.30 -14.80
C MET A 740 27.94 0.97 -15.63
N ARG A 741 26.72 1.04 -15.10
CA ARG A 741 25.57 1.66 -15.76
C ARG A 741 25.79 3.17 -15.97
N ALA A 742 26.39 3.85 -14.99
CA ALA A 742 26.67 5.28 -15.07
C ALA A 742 28.02 5.62 -15.72
N ASN A 743 28.81 4.62 -16.15
CA ASN A 743 30.19 4.78 -16.63
C ASN A 743 31.07 5.59 -15.65
N VAL A 744 31.00 5.23 -14.37
CA VAL A 744 31.81 5.81 -13.27
C VAL A 744 32.67 4.76 -12.57
N CYS A 745 32.97 3.66 -13.27
CA CYS A 745 33.94 2.67 -12.81
C CYS A 745 35.34 3.29 -12.69
N ALA A 746 36.18 2.71 -11.85
CA ALA A 746 37.56 3.15 -11.62
C ALA A 746 38.55 2.71 -12.74
N ASP A 747 38.12 2.78 -14.00
CA ASP A 747 39.01 2.62 -15.16
C ASP A 747 39.85 3.89 -15.38
N LYS A 748 41.06 3.77 -15.94
CA LYS A 748 41.98 4.91 -16.07
C LYS A 748 41.44 6.07 -16.90
N VAL A 749 40.63 5.82 -17.93
CA VAL A 749 40.00 6.89 -18.72
C VAL A 749 38.93 7.65 -17.91
N SER A 750 38.24 6.98 -17.00
CA SER A 750 37.34 7.62 -16.04
C SER A 750 38.11 8.37 -14.95
N LEU A 751 39.20 7.80 -14.44
CA LEU A 751 40.03 8.40 -13.38
C LEU A 751 40.85 9.60 -13.85
N SER A 752 41.30 9.64 -15.11
CA SER A 752 42.07 10.78 -15.67
C SER A 752 41.26 12.08 -15.74
N LYS A 753 39.93 11.99 -15.63
CA LYS A 753 39.04 13.16 -15.52
C LYS A 753 39.03 13.76 -14.12
N ILE A 754 39.51 13.00 -13.13
CA ILE A 754 39.59 13.41 -11.73
C ILE A 754 41.04 13.78 -11.37
N ARG A 755 42.02 13.05 -11.91
CA ARG A 755 43.45 13.29 -11.70
C ARG A 755 44.09 13.82 -12.99
N GLN A 756 44.51 15.09 -12.97
CA GLN A 756 45.29 15.68 -14.06
C GLN A 756 46.61 14.89 -14.24
N ASN A 757 47.04 14.66 -15.49
CA ASN A 757 48.24 13.90 -15.89
C ASN A 757 48.25 12.37 -15.61
N ALA A 758 47.10 11.73 -15.41
CA ALA A 758 47.05 10.26 -15.31
C ALA A 758 47.10 9.57 -16.69
N GLY A 759 48.08 8.69 -16.90
CA GLY A 759 48.18 7.87 -18.12
C GLY A 759 46.94 7.00 -18.36
N VAL A 760 46.35 7.09 -19.55
CA VAL A 760 45.08 6.43 -19.90
C VAL A 760 45.22 5.00 -20.43
N MET A 761 46.44 4.58 -20.77
CA MET A 761 46.69 3.24 -21.31
C MET A 761 46.35 2.14 -20.31
N CYS A 762 45.78 1.04 -20.82
CA CYS A 762 45.38 -0.15 -20.06
C CYS A 762 46.46 -0.55 -19.05
N ARG A 763 46.09 -0.65 -17.77
CA ARG A 763 47.05 -0.97 -16.70
C ARG A 763 47.72 -2.31 -16.88
N LYS A 764 47.11 -3.23 -17.64
CA LYS A 764 47.64 -4.57 -17.88
C LYS A 764 48.17 -4.78 -19.28
N CYS A 765 47.32 -4.80 -20.30
CA CYS A 765 47.79 -5.13 -21.66
C CYS A 765 48.55 -3.99 -22.35
N LYS A 766 48.48 -2.75 -21.85
CA LYS A 766 49.15 -1.55 -22.40
C LYS A 766 48.82 -1.18 -23.86
N VAL A 767 48.02 -1.96 -24.60
CA VAL A 767 47.71 -1.75 -26.03
C VAL A 767 46.71 -0.61 -26.29
N LEU A 768 45.62 -0.54 -25.53
CA LEU A 768 44.53 0.42 -25.76
C LEU A 768 44.25 1.26 -24.50
N PRO A 769 43.58 2.42 -24.63
CA PRO A 769 43.08 3.15 -23.49
C PRO A 769 42.15 2.30 -22.60
N GLU A 770 42.37 2.36 -21.29
CA GLU A 770 41.61 1.61 -20.31
C GLU A 770 40.20 2.18 -20.16
N THR A 771 39.26 1.62 -20.90
CA THR A 771 37.83 1.89 -20.74
C THR A 771 37.12 0.63 -20.26
N LEU A 772 35.94 0.78 -19.69
CA LEU A 772 35.08 -0.37 -19.38
C LEU A 772 34.83 -1.26 -20.62
N GLY A 773 34.66 -0.64 -21.80
CA GLY A 773 34.51 -1.37 -23.06
C GLY A 773 35.75 -2.16 -23.47
N HIS A 774 36.94 -1.61 -23.23
CA HIS A 774 38.20 -2.33 -23.41
C HIS A 774 38.28 -3.53 -22.45
N ILE A 775 38.11 -3.30 -21.14
CA ILE A 775 38.22 -4.34 -20.11
C ILE A 775 37.26 -5.50 -20.39
N LEU A 776 35.99 -5.21 -20.69
CA LEU A 776 34.95 -6.23 -20.85
C LEU A 776 34.84 -6.80 -22.27
N GLY A 777 35.52 -6.20 -23.25
CA GLY A 777 35.25 -6.45 -24.66
C GLY A 777 36.46 -6.66 -25.56
N GLN A 778 37.67 -6.23 -25.17
CA GLN A 778 38.85 -6.22 -26.06
C GLN A 778 40.17 -6.60 -25.38
N CYS A 779 40.31 -6.44 -24.06
CA CYS A 779 41.57 -6.65 -23.35
C CYS A 779 42.08 -8.10 -23.48
N LEU A 780 43.38 -8.25 -23.77
CA LEU A 780 44.03 -9.56 -23.91
C LEU A 780 44.00 -10.33 -22.60
N GLU A 781 44.22 -9.65 -21.48
CA GLU A 781 44.24 -10.22 -20.12
C GLU A 781 42.88 -10.75 -19.65
N THR A 782 41.78 -10.21 -20.18
CA THR A 782 40.43 -10.67 -19.84
C THR A 782 39.86 -11.60 -20.91
N LYS A 783 40.67 -12.09 -21.86
CA LYS A 783 40.21 -12.97 -22.94
C LYS A 783 39.59 -14.27 -22.38
N SER A 784 40.26 -14.93 -21.44
CA SER A 784 39.74 -16.14 -20.79
C SER A 784 38.38 -15.90 -20.12
N ASP A 785 38.24 -14.77 -19.42
CA ASP A 785 37.00 -14.40 -18.74
C ASP A 785 35.86 -14.11 -19.71
N ARG A 786 36.18 -13.48 -20.85
CA ARG A 786 35.21 -13.20 -21.91
C ARG A 786 34.70 -14.49 -22.55
N LEU A 787 35.58 -15.48 -22.74
CA LEU A 787 35.23 -16.82 -23.23
C LEU A 787 34.35 -17.55 -22.21
N ALA A 788 34.77 -17.61 -20.93
CA ALA A 788 33.98 -18.23 -19.87
C ALA A 788 32.57 -17.64 -19.74
N ARG A 789 32.43 -16.30 -19.82
CA ARG A 789 31.12 -15.61 -19.82
C ARG A 789 30.25 -15.99 -21.00
N HIS A 790 30.84 -16.11 -22.18
CA HIS A 790 30.15 -16.55 -23.39
C HIS A 790 29.65 -17.99 -23.22
N ASP A 791 30.56 -18.88 -22.82
CA ASP A 791 30.28 -20.30 -22.67
C ASP A 791 29.20 -20.54 -21.62
N GLU A 792 29.21 -19.83 -20.49
CA GLU A 792 28.17 -19.97 -19.47
C GLU A 792 26.76 -19.77 -20.06
N ILE A 793 26.57 -18.74 -20.89
CA ILE A 793 25.28 -18.44 -21.54
C ILE A 793 24.94 -19.52 -22.58
N LYS A 794 25.92 -19.94 -23.39
CA LYS A 794 25.78 -21.03 -24.37
C LYS A 794 25.31 -22.32 -23.71
N HIS A 795 25.96 -22.73 -22.62
CA HIS A 795 25.61 -23.94 -21.87
C HIS A 795 24.21 -23.83 -21.24
N PHE A 796 23.84 -22.66 -20.69
CA PHE A 796 22.49 -22.47 -20.16
C PHE A 796 21.41 -22.60 -21.23
N ILE A 797 21.62 -22.02 -22.42
CA ILE A 797 20.70 -22.17 -23.55
C ILE A 797 20.59 -23.64 -23.93
N ASN A 798 21.73 -24.33 -24.12
CA ASN A 798 21.76 -25.75 -24.46
C ASN A 798 20.99 -26.62 -23.46
N GLN A 799 21.20 -26.40 -22.16
CA GLN A 799 20.49 -27.10 -21.09
C GLN A 799 18.97 -26.92 -21.21
N ARG A 800 18.51 -25.67 -21.39
CA ARG A 800 17.07 -25.37 -21.52
C ARG A 800 16.42 -25.95 -22.77
N MET A 801 17.20 -26.11 -23.84
CA MET A 801 16.71 -26.75 -25.07
C MET A 801 16.58 -28.27 -24.89
N THR A 802 17.54 -28.89 -24.22
CA THR A 802 17.57 -30.34 -23.97
C THR A 802 16.45 -30.78 -23.01
N GLU A 803 16.14 -29.96 -21.99
CA GLU A 803 15.09 -30.23 -20.99
C GLU A 803 13.66 -30.30 -21.56
N LYS A 804 13.39 -29.73 -22.75
CA LYS A 804 12.01 -29.53 -23.25
C LYS A 804 11.40 -30.70 -24.01
N GLY A 805 12.18 -31.73 -24.34
CA GLY A 805 11.74 -32.84 -25.20
C GLY A 805 11.43 -32.39 -26.64
N GLY A 806 11.67 -33.27 -27.61
CA GLY A 806 11.35 -32.98 -29.03
C GLY A 806 12.18 -31.85 -29.67
N THR A 807 13.36 -31.55 -29.12
CA THR A 807 14.34 -30.64 -29.71
C THR A 807 15.65 -31.40 -29.93
N GLU A 808 16.16 -31.39 -31.16
CA GLU A 808 17.49 -31.92 -31.49
C GLU A 808 18.51 -30.77 -31.43
N VAL A 809 19.63 -30.95 -30.73
CA VAL A 809 20.67 -29.92 -30.56
C VAL A 809 22.05 -30.51 -30.86
N MET A 810 22.79 -29.85 -31.73
CA MET A 810 24.20 -30.13 -32.03
C MET A 810 25.06 -28.98 -31.48
N LEU A 811 26.07 -29.31 -30.67
CA LEU A 811 27.00 -28.36 -30.07
C LEU A 811 28.25 -28.23 -30.94
N GLU A 812 28.62 -27.00 -31.28
CA GLU A 812 29.90 -26.68 -31.94
C GLU A 812 30.20 -27.53 -33.19
N GLU A 813 29.17 -27.88 -33.95
CA GLU A 813 29.28 -28.72 -35.15
C GLU A 813 30.01 -27.99 -36.28
N ARG A 814 30.84 -28.70 -37.06
CA ARG A 814 31.65 -28.11 -38.13
C ARG A 814 30.93 -28.20 -39.47
N LEU A 815 30.44 -27.08 -39.96
CA LEU A 815 29.77 -26.95 -41.26
C LEU A 815 30.78 -26.57 -42.34
N ARG A 816 30.83 -27.35 -43.43
CA ARG A 816 31.73 -27.13 -44.56
C ARG A 816 30.94 -26.50 -45.70
N LEU A 817 31.34 -25.30 -46.09
CA LEU A 817 30.75 -24.58 -47.20
C LEU A 817 31.29 -25.12 -48.55
N PRO A 818 30.57 -24.92 -49.67
CA PRO A 818 31.00 -25.37 -51.00
C PRO A 818 32.36 -24.81 -51.46
N ASN A 819 32.76 -23.66 -50.91
CA ASN A 819 34.06 -23.03 -51.16
C ASN A 819 35.21 -23.60 -50.31
N GLY A 820 34.97 -24.67 -49.54
CA GLY A 820 35.95 -25.30 -48.65
C GLY A 820 36.10 -24.64 -47.27
N GLU A 821 35.45 -23.50 -47.01
CA GLU A 821 35.51 -22.84 -45.70
C GLU A 821 34.74 -23.62 -44.63
N VAL A 822 35.31 -23.73 -43.43
CA VAL A 822 34.65 -24.32 -42.26
C VAL A 822 34.06 -23.23 -41.37
N ARG A 823 32.78 -23.37 -41.03
CA ARG A 823 32.09 -22.52 -40.05
C ARG A 823 31.63 -23.38 -38.87
N GLN A 824 31.88 -22.92 -37.66
CA GLN A 824 31.51 -23.62 -36.42
C GLN A 824 30.62 -22.70 -35.58
N PRO A 825 29.27 -22.78 -35.71
CA PRO A 825 28.34 -22.08 -34.83
C PRO A 825 28.32 -22.73 -33.44
N ASP A 826 27.84 -22.00 -32.43
CA ASP A 826 27.78 -22.52 -31.05
C ASP A 826 26.77 -23.66 -30.90
N LEU A 827 25.59 -23.50 -31.52
CA LEU A 827 24.51 -24.49 -31.50
C LEU A 827 23.81 -24.57 -32.85
N ILE A 828 23.41 -25.78 -33.24
CA ILE A 828 22.44 -26.01 -34.31
C ILE A 828 21.24 -26.73 -33.69
N VAL A 829 20.06 -26.14 -33.83
CA VAL A 829 18.86 -26.55 -33.08
C VAL A 829 17.73 -26.84 -34.05
N LYS A 830 17.09 -27.99 -33.95
CA LYS A 830 15.81 -28.28 -34.62
C LYS A 830 14.71 -28.42 -33.58
N ASN A 831 13.64 -27.65 -33.75
CA ASN A 831 12.42 -27.80 -32.96
C ASN A 831 11.18 -27.72 -33.87
N GLN A 832 9.98 -27.74 -33.29
CA GLN A 832 8.70 -27.68 -34.02
C GLN A 832 8.56 -26.47 -34.98
N LYS A 833 9.33 -25.39 -34.77
CA LYS A 833 9.30 -24.17 -35.60
C LYS A 833 10.32 -24.18 -36.74
N GLY A 834 11.19 -25.19 -36.82
CA GLY A 834 12.22 -25.32 -37.87
C GLY A 834 13.63 -25.56 -37.31
N ALA A 835 14.63 -25.42 -38.20
CA ALA A 835 16.04 -25.52 -37.86
C ALA A 835 16.67 -24.13 -37.66
N PHE A 836 17.59 -24.00 -36.70
CA PHE A 836 18.18 -22.74 -36.29
C PHE A 836 19.68 -22.88 -36.10
N VAL A 837 20.45 -21.98 -36.72
CA VAL A 837 21.87 -21.79 -36.40
C VAL A 837 21.97 -20.70 -35.35
N VAL A 838 22.43 -21.03 -34.16
CA VAL A 838 22.46 -20.12 -33.01
C VAL A 838 23.91 -19.84 -32.64
N ASP A 839 24.23 -18.56 -32.49
CA ASP A 839 25.55 -18.13 -32.05
C ASP A 839 25.40 -17.01 -31.01
N VAL A 840 26.03 -17.23 -29.86
CA VAL A 840 25.97 -16.38 -28.68
C VAL A 840 27.10 -15.36 -28.75
N THR A 841 26.82 -14.11 -28.40
CA THR A 841 27.88 -13.12 -28.25
C THR A 841 27.53 -12.10 -27.19
N VAL A 842 28.51 -11.79 -26.35
CA VAL A 842 28.39 -10.74 -25.33
C VAL A 842 29.17 -9.53 -25.78
N ARG A 843 28.48 -8.40 -25.96
CA ARG A 843 29.08 -7.15 -26.45
C ARG A 843 28.80 -5.99 -25.51
N ILE A 844 29.75 -5.07 -25.38
CA ILE A 844 29.51 -3.82 -24.67
C ILE A 844 28.43 -3.04 -25.41
N GLU A 845 27.43 -2.55 -24.68
CA GLU A 845 26.36 -1.78 -25.30
C GLU A 845 26.86 -0.38 -25.70
N GLY A 846 26.19 0.24 -26.69
CA GLY A 846 26.52 1.57 -27.22
C GLY A 846 26.99 1.52 -28.67
N ASN A 847 26.93 2.67 -29.35
CA ASN A 847 27.42 2.88 -30.73
C ASN A 847 26.97 1.83 -31.76
N GLY A 848 25.79 1.23 -31.58
CA GLY A 848 25.28 0.20 -32.50
C GLY A 848 26.00 -1.15 -32.43
N PHE A 849 26.96 -1.37 -31.51
CA PHE A 849 27.80 -2.56 -31.49
C PHE A 849 27.01 -3.87 -31.35
N THR A 850 25.90 -3.86 -30.62
CA THR A 850 25.02 -5.03 -30.49
C THR A 850 24.31 -5.35 -31.82
N GLN A 851 23.91 -4.33 -32.57
CA GLN A 851 23.27 -4.49 -33.88
C GLN A 851 24.29 -4.96 -34.92
N LEU A 852 25.48 -4.37 -34.93
CA LEU A 852 26.59 -4.76 -35.81
C LEU A 852 27.01 -6.22 -35.56
N ALA A 853 27.10 -6.62 -34.29
CA ALA A 853 27.40 -8.01 -33.95
C ALA A 853 26.31 -8.98 -34.45
N SER A 854 25.04 -8.59 -34.31
CA SER A 854 23.93 -9.39 -34.86
C SER A 854 24.03 -9.51 -36.38
N LYS A 855 24.28 -8.40 -37.10
CA LYS A 855 24.41 -8.39 -38.56
C LYS A 855 25.57 -9.26 -39.04
N SER A 856 26.74 -9.09 -38.42
CA SER A 856 27.94 -9.87 -38.75
C SER A 856 27.73 -11.37 -38.55
N LYS A 857 26.96 -11.78 -37.53
CA LYS A 857 26.63 -13.20 -37.29
C LYS A 857 25.64 -13.75 -38.31
N LEU A 858 24.64 -12.95 -38.72
CA LEU A 858 23.75 -13.32 -39.83
C LEU A 858 24.55 -13.53 -41.12
N GLU A 859 25.39 -12.57 -41.50
CA GLU A 859 26.23 -12.64 -42.71
C GLU A 859 27.19 -13.84 -42.68
N ARG A 860 27.80 -14.12 -41.51
CA ARG A 860 28.75 -15.23 -41.34
C ARG A 860 28.12 -16.61 -41.49
N TYR A 861 26.89 -16.82 -41.00
CA TYR A 861 26.28 -18.15 -40.94
C TYR A 861 25.13 -18.35 -41.94
N ALA A 862 24.63 -17.32 -42.61
CA ALA A 862 23.62 -17.47 -43.67
C ALA A 862 24.03 -18.50 -44.76
N PRO A 863 25.30 -18.57 -45.20
CA PRO A 863 25.72 -19.58 -46.17
C PRO A 863 25.62 -21.03 -45.67
N THR A 864 25.52 -21.25 -44.35
CA THR A 864 25.44 -22.61 -43.76
C THR A 864 24.02 -23.19 -43.77
N LEU A 865 23.00 -22.37 -44.04
CA LEU A 865 21.59 -22.77 -43.95
C LEU A 865 21.19 -23.95 -44.87
N PRO A 866 21.68 -24.06 -46.13
CA PRO A 866 21.37 -25.22 -46.98
C PRO A 866 21.83 -26.54 -46.37
N GLN A 867 23.05 -26.57 -45.81
CA GLN A 867 23.59 -27.76 -45.15
C GLN A 867 22.77 -28.13 -43.90
N VAL A 868 22.34 -27.13 -43.12
CA VAL A 868 21.51 -27.35 -41.93
C VAL A 868 20.12 -27.88 -42.28
N ARG A 869 19.53 -27.44 -43.40
CA ARG A 869 18.25 -28.01 -43.89
C ARG A 869 18.40 -29.47 -44.26
N GLN A 870 19.53 -29.84 -44.86
CA GLN A 870 19.83 -31.22 -45.21
C GLN A 870 20.04 -32.09 -43.96
N ILE A 871 20.86 -31.64 -42.99
CA ILE A 871 21.13 -32.36 -41.74
C ILE A 871 19.83 -32.72 -41.01
N PHE A 872 18.91 -31.75 -40.89
CA PHE A 872 17.68 -31.93 -40.11
C PHE A 872 16.45 -32.30 -40.92
N SER A 873 16.56 -32.45 -42.25
CA SER A 873 15.42 -32.58 -43.18
C SER A 873 14.33 -31.54 -42.92
N ALA A 874 14.73 -30.28 -42.70
CA ALA A 874 13.83 -29.20 -42.29
C ALA A 874 13.45 -28.30 -43.47
N GLN A 875 12.16 -27.99 -43.62
CA GLN A 875 11.66 -27.07 -44.66
C GLN A 875 12.19 -25.65 -44.48
N ASN A 876 12.34 -25.20 -43.23
CA ASN A 876 12.80 -23.87 -42.87
C ASN A 876 14.04 -23.93 -41.99
N ALA A 877 15.05 -23.14 -42.37
CA ALA A 877 16.24 -22.89 -41.55
C ALA A 877 16.58 -21.40 -41.53
N GLN A 878 16.98 -20.88 -40.36
CA GLN A 878 17.38 -19.47 -40.20
C GLN A 878 18.52 -19.32 -39.18
N VAL A 879 19.27 -18.22 -39.27
CA VAL A 879 20.29 -17.85 -38.28
C VAL A 879 19.63 -17.02 -37.18
N LEU A 880 19.89 -17.36 -35.91
CA LEU A 880 19.42 -16.65 -34.73
C LEU A 880 20.60 -16.13 -33.89
N PRO A 881 21.08 -14.91 -34.15
CA PRO A 881 22.11 -14.30 -33.31
C PRO A 881 21.58 -14.01 -31.91
N ILE A 882 22.27 -14.52 -30.88
CA ILE A 882 21.96 -14.26 -29.48
C ILE A 882 22.96 -13.22 -28.96
N VAL A 883 22.63 -11.95 -29.15
CA VAL A 883 23.47 -10.84 -28.68
C VAL A 883 23.01 -10.38 -27.30
N VAL A 884 23.88 -10.49 -26.30
CA VAL A 884 23.63 -10.05 -24.92
C VAL A 884 24.55 -8.87 -24.58
N GLY A 885 24.02 -7.88 -23.88
CA GLY A 885 24.79 -6.73 -23.42
C GLY A 885 25.69 -7.07 -22.24
N ALA A 886 26.94 -6.62 -22.27
CA ALA A 886 27.90 -6.87 -21.18
C ALA A 886 27.47 -6.24 -19.84
N ARG A 887 26.65 -5.18 -19.85
CA ARG A 887 26.04 -4.59 -18.65
C ARG A 887 24.60 -5.06 -18.45
N GLY A 888 24.27 -6.23 -18.99
CA GLY A 888 23.00 -6.92 -18.77
C GLY A 888 21.83 -6.45 -19.62
N ALA A 889 22.04 -5.66 -20.69
CA ALA A 889 20.95 -5.41 -21.63
C ALA A 889 20.55 -6.69 -22.37
N LEU A 890 19.25 -6.90 -22.56
CA LEU A 890 18.71 -7.96 -23.39
C LEU A 890 17.84 -7.36 -24.51
N PRO A 891 18.41 -7.08 -25.70
CA PRO A 891 17.68 -6.51 -26.82
C PRO A 891 16.40 -7.28 -27.18
N LYS A 892 15.37 -6.57 -27.66
CA LYS A 892 14.11 -7.20 -28.08
C LYS A 892 14.30 -8.23 -29.20
N THR A 893 15.30 -8.03 -30.06
CA THR A 893 15.68 -9.00 -31.10
C THR A 893 16.13 -10.32 -30.48
N THR A 894 17.02 -10.27 -29.49
CA THR A 894 17.47 -11.44 -28.71
C THR A 894 16.31 -12.11 -27.97
N GLN A 895 15.41 -11.33 -27.36
CA GLN A 895 14.22 -11.88 -26.71
C GLN A 895 13.29 -12.62 -27.68
N ARG A 896 13.15 -12.14 -28.93
CA ARG A 896 12.38 -12.83 -29.98
C ARG A 896 13.09 -14.10 -30.44
N ALA A 897 14.40 -14.05 -30.66
CA ALA A 897 15.21 -15.21 -31.04
C ALA A 897 15.10 -16.34 -29.99
N LEU A 898 15.26 -16.01 -28.70
CA LEU A 898 15.09 -16.98 -27.61
C LEU A 898 13.68 -17.59 -27.58
N LYS A 899 12.63 -16.81 -27.86
CA LYS A 899 11.25 -17.33 -28.00
C LYS A 899 11.06 -18.25 -29.21
N MET A 900 11.81 -18.07 -30.30
CA MET A 900 11.81 -19.00 -31.44
C MET A 900 12.48 -20.32 -31.07
N LEU A 901 13.51 -20.27 -30.22
CA LEU A 901 14.08 -21.45 -29.57
C LEU A 901 13.15 -22.02 -28.47
N GLY A 902 11.97 -21.45 -28.23
CA GLY A 902 11.05 -21.92 -27.20
C GLY A 902 11.41 -21.44 -25.78
N ILE A 903 12.49 -20.70 -25.58
CA ILE A 903 12.84 -20.03 -24.30
C ILE A 903 12.02 -18.75 -24.16
N SER A 904 10.79 -18.90 -23.65
CA SER A 904 9.83 -17.81 -23.48
C SER A 904 9.62 -17.36 -22.03
N SER A 905 10.06 -18.16 -21.05
CA SER A 905 9.88 -17.85 -19.64
C SER A 905 10.62 -16.58 -19.26
N ARG A 906 9.95 -15.69 -18.52
CA ARG A 906 10.54 -14.47 -18.01
C ARG A 906 11.77 -14.77 -17.13
N SER A 907 11.74 -15.83 -16.34
CA SER A 907 12.85 -16.23 -15.46
C SER A 907 14.11 -16.57 -16.24
N ASP A 908 13.99 -17.29 -17.35
CA ASP A 908 15.14 -17.70 -18.17
C ASP A 908 15.76 -16.51 -18.87
N LEU A 909 14.92 -15.62 -19.42
CA LEU A 909 15.40 -14.38 -20.05
C LEU A 909 16.12 -13.48 -19.03
N GLN A 910 15.60 -13.39 -17.80
CA GLN A 910 16.27 -12.66 -16.71
C GLN A 910 17.60 -13.32 -16.33
N THR A 911 17.64 -14.65 -16.27
CA THR A 911 18.84 -15.42 -15.93
C THR A 911 19.95 -15.14 -16.92
N ILE A 912 19.69 -15.20 -18.24
CA ILE A 912 20.68 -14.88 -19.28
C ILE A 912 21.25 -13.46 -19.11
N ALA A 913 20.39 -12.47 -18.89
CA ALA A 913 20.82 -11.09 -18.71
C ALA A 913 21.67 -10.91 -17.43
N LEU A 914 21.27 -11.57 -16.34
CA LEU A 914 21.97 -11.53 -15.06
C LEU A 914 23.31 -12.28 -15.08
N MET A 915 23.41 -13.40 -15.79
CA MET A 915 24.67 -14.13 -16.01
C MET A 915 25.69 -13.24 -16.70
N ALA A 916 25.30 -12.60 -17.81
CA ALA A 916 26.15 -11.67 -18.54
C ALA A 916 26.65 -10.52 -17.64
N LEU A 917 25.76 -9.91 -16.87
CA LEU A 917 26.11 -8.83 -15.95
C LEU A 917 27.00 -9.30 -14.79
N ARG A 918 26.67 -10.44 -14.16
CA ARG A 918 27.42 -11.03 -13.05
C ARG A 918 28.85 -11.34 -13.47
N ALA A 919 29.02 -12.05 -14.57
CA ALA A 919 30.34 -12.41 -15.10
C ALA A 919 31.14 -11.17 -15.49
N SER A 920 30.51 -10.15 -16.10
CA SER A 920 31.18 -8.87 -16.38
C SER A 920 31.70 -8.17 -15.13
N ILE A 921 30.92 -8.19 -14.05
CA ILE A 921 31.34 -7.62 -12.75
C ILE A 921 32.55 -8.37 -12.20
N GLU A 922 32.53 -9.71 -12.28
CA GLU A 922 33.63 -10.57 -11.82
C GLU A 922 34.91 -10.37 -12.65
N THR A 923 34.79 -10.23 -13.98
CA THR A 923 35.90 -9.86 -14.87
C THR A 923 36.47 -8.50 -14.46
N TYR A 924 35.60 -7.51 -14.22
CA TYR A 924 36.04 -6.17 -13.84
C TYR A 924 36.75 -6.16 -12.48
N HIS A 925 36.21 -6.83 -11.46
CA HIS A 925 36.86 -6.93 -10.14
C HIS A 925 38.23 -7.61 -10.26
N ARG A 926 38.33 -8.75 -10.94
CA ARG A 926 39.64 -9.42 -11.16
C ARG A 926 40.64 -8.57 -11.93
N PHE A 927 40.16 -7.75 -12.87
CA PHE A 927 41.01 -6.81 -13.59
C PHE A 927 41.54 -5.69 -12.68
N ILE A 928 40.70 -5.16 -11.78
CA ILE A 928 41.05 -4.04 -10.89
C ILE A 928 41.86 -4.48 -9.66
N ASP A 929 41.52 -5.61 -9.03
CA ASP A 929 42.09 -6.11 -7.76
C ASP A 929 43.50 -6.72 -7.89
N TYR A 930 44.25 -6.34 -8.92
CA TYR A 930 45.56 -6.93 -9.24
C TYR A 930 46.63 -6.74 -8.16
N ASP A 931 46.55 -5.68 -7.36
CA ASP A 931 47.58 -5.35 -6.36
C ASP A 931 47.44 -6.14 -5.04
N LYS A 932 46.58 -7.17 -4.98
CA LYS A 932 46.33 -7.98 -3.77
C LYS A 932 46.54 -9.50 -3.93
N ARG A 933 47.28 -9.96 -4.93
CA ARG A 933 47.70 -11.37 -4.97
C ARG A 933 49.17 -11.51 -4.61
N PRO A 934 49.53 -12.21 -3.51
CA PRO A 934 50.85 -12.79 -3.39
C PRO A 934 51.05 -13.77 -4.56
N TYR A 935 52.25 -13.76 -5.09
CA TYR A 935 52.79 -14.69 -6.08
C TYR A 935 52.28 -16.12 -5.85
N LEU A 936 51.63 -16.72 -6.85
CA LEU A 936 51.62 -18.17 -6.98
C LEU A 936 53.02 -18.59 -7.47
N ARG A 937 53.92 -18.85 -6.52
CA ARG A 937 55.03 -19.78 -6.69
C ARG A 937 54.99 -20.78 -5.53
N THR A 938 54.85 -22.05 -5.91
CA THR A 938 55.34 -23.25 -5.22
C THR A 938 54.95 -23.46 -3.76
N GLY A 939 53.94 -24.33 -3.55
CA GLY A 939 53.90 -25.39 -2.54
C GLY A 939 54.18 -25.06 -1.08
N GLN A 940 53.14 -24.72 -0.32
CA GLN A 940 52.73 -25.35 0.96
C GLN A 940 51.45 -24.64 1.48
N PRO A 941 50.54 -25.34 2.19
CA PRO A 941 49.29 -24.76 2.64
C PRO A 941 49.52 -24.07 3.99
N ASP A 942 49.53 -22.73 4.00
CA ASP A 942 49.43 -21.98 5.25
C ASP A 942 48.02 -21.42 5.45
N GLU A 943 47.53 -21.72 6.64
CA GLU A 943 46.23 -21.39 7.19
C GLU A 943 46.11 -19.89 7.48
N GLY A 944 44.92 -19.34 7.21
CA GLY A 944 44.43 -18.12 7.84
C GLY A 944 44.83 -16.83 7.15
N GLU A 945 43.84 -16.17 6.55
CA GLU A 945 43.52 -14.78 6.91
C GLU A 945 42.19 -14.31 6.28
N GLU A 946 41.30 -13.87 7.16
CA GLU A 946 40.03 -13.19 6.90
C GLU A 946 40.25 -11.72 6.46
N GLU A 947 39.15 -11.12 5.96
CA GLU A 947 38.80 -9.68 5.92
C GLU A 947 39.09 -8.91 4.61
N ALA A 948 38.24 -7.99 4.13
CA ALA A 948 37.15 -7.23 4.75
C ALA A 948 36.05 -6.83 3.74
#